data_AF-A0A8H6XI67-F1
#
_entry.id   AF-A0A8H6XI67-F1
#
_cell.length_a   1.000
_cell.length_b   1.000
_cell.length_c   1.000
_cell.angle_alpha   90.00
_cell.angle_beta   90.00
_cell.angle_gamma   90.00
#
_symmetry.space_group_name_H-M   'P 1'
#
loop_
_entity.id
_entity.type
_entity.pdbx_description
1 polymer ?
#
loop_
_entity_poly.entity_id
_entity_poly.type
_entity_poly.pdbx_seq_one_letter_code
_entity_poly.pdbx_strand_id
1 'polypeptide(L)'
;MVLTRRAHRLAEIFRCLPNEILIEIIQHSHKADQATLSRVSKLFRDLCIPVLYRAVKISTNHKVLARIVIRSFCSGIIENPARADTVRSFSLHVPYDYLDMEIRCGLMLPTLKLMSRLNHLSIFGSALNNRHWDMLLEECNFPQLITCDLLVPYDLIFHNPTRVSDLVVGFLNRHSTLKRVHLPSYRIAAPQSVCVSLPDLEFYAGGAAFIAGIDAICLKEVRLAWNSTDHTNVDEIITSLSSMTKPYLPFISCHVYWGHLCHQIMDSVSKHMSHTKTLRLQPLGDHGALLSQDTIRHVTECLPRFTGLLYLATERSKGPFLMSGTNKHEDRIAVEGWGEACPTLEACCLNHFGWRKVDGRWEDSAAQVSANAASITSLSATPTVSTQPSATSTPINSTTAQDIETLTQRRLSNIVGALGGASSIGTWLATLNASGQWPDLDYTTGCPAQRANWPAQNHWVRITTMAGAWHGGLAGAEKYVKNPNLRSKISLAMSFWFQNDFTNPACLDSGGTATCPCGTPGLWNTNWFPNIIGTPDFVSRTCLLLNDTLSASELGNCTKITGRAYNTFIVPAHQVGVLTGANALDVAKIGIDLGLLTVNVSLLTDAYSRVNSQMVITTPDRADGIRPDGSFGQHTGIIYNGNYGQDFTSDILDLEVEAGGTQFQASPAGQTAFATLFTGDSWMIYYNAVTQVLHWDFSVLGRFIAFPTADSFQPTGPVSLNLTKIGVLGKEWKSPDLVKFSTNLSGNFTNANAGNLLGNRMFFDNDYMVQRGASSVSTLRMFSTRSTNTECTNLANPFGFHLSDGSLRTYVQGNEYEDIAAAMDWNLIPGITTDYGATPLNCAQTGAIGIESFVGGASNGQIGVGAMRYTNPRTRSLHWQKSWFFLDDDVQVVLVSNISSTTNASVISVLDQRLHNGPVMIDQKDVTTPFASQGARSQSLWHGNVGYTFPSTNFSLSVQVGPKTGNWSAIGTSAQPPNTVDLFAAWLVHEPTTASLAYTIYPGTDYKTFITKSSKSQIQVVQNDGLVSAVFDSTNSKAMAVFWAPSGGSVTFAPGSPSAVTISTNGTAAVIFDTKARVVTVSDPTHLLTALSVTLTQGSGKGSVTKKLAITLPGASQGLAGSSVSQSI
;
A
#
# COMPACT_ATOMS: atom_id res chain seq x y z
N MET A 1 -18.69 15.95 -1.94
CA MET A 1 -19.55 16.18 -3.13
C MET A 1 -20.99 16.60 -2.80
N VAL A 2 -21.67 15.95 -1.84
CA VAL A 2 -23.02 16.37 -1.37
C VAL A 2 -23.01 17.80 -0.78
N LEU A 3 -21.93 18.18 -0.09
CA LEU A 3 -21.69 19.55 0.40
C LEU A 3 -21.50 20.58 -0.74
N THR A 4 -20.93 20.18 -1.88
CA THR A 4 -20.64 21.05 -3.02
C THR A 4 -21.91 21.43 -3.81
N ARG A 5 -22.90 20.52 -3.88
CA ARG A 5 -24.22 20.81 -4.50
C ARG A 5 -25.11 21.68 -3.60
N ARG A 6 -25.03 21.55 -2.27
CA ARG A 6 -25.70 22.47 -1.33
C ARG A 6 -25.08 23.88 -1.33
N ALA A 7 -23.76 23.98 -1.49
CA ALA A 7 -23.05 25.26 -1.54
C ALA A 7 -23.47 26.15 -2.73
N HIS A 8 -23.88 25.58 -3.86
CA HIS A 8 -24.31 26.37 -5.02
C HIS A 8 -25.69 27.05 -4.82
N ARG A 9 -26.64 26.38 -4.15
CA ARG A 9 -27.92 26.99 -3.73
C ARG A 9 -27.73 28.02 -2.63
N LEU A 10 -26.84 27.76 -1.68
CA LEU A 10 -26.46 28.74 -0.66
C LEU A 10 -25.78 29.97 -1.27
N ALA A 11 -24.94 29.79 -2.30
CA ALA A 11 -24.28 30.90 -3.00
C ALA A 11 -25.27 31.82 -3.72
N GLU A 12 -26.33 31.28 -4.33
CA GLU A 12 -27.40 32.11 -4.92
C GLU A 12 -28.16 32.90 -3.85
N ILE A 13 -28.48 32.27 -2.71
CA ILE A 13 -29.13 32.96 -1.57
C ILE A 13 -28.23 34.07 -1.03
N PHE A 14 -26.94 33.80 -0.83
CA PHE A 14 -25.99 34.79 -0.32
C PHE A 14 -25.74 35.94 -1.32
N ARG A 15 -25.78 35.70 -2.63
CA ARG A 15 -25.68 36.79 -3.64
C ARG A 15 -26.86 37.76 -3.64
N CYS A 16 -28.02 37.35 -3.12
CA CYS A 16 -29.21 38.19 -3.02
C CYS A 16 -29.25 39.05 -1.75
N LEU A 17 -28.32 38.87 -0.81
CA LEU A 17 -28.26 39.64 0.42
C LEU A 17 -27.30 40.84 0.27
N PRO A 18 -27.63 42.03 0.83
CA PRO A 18 -26.70 43.14 0.94
C PRO A 18 -25.42 42.75 1.68
N ASN A 19 -24.28 43.33 1.27
CA ASN A 19 -22.97 43.03 1.85
C ASN A 19 -22.93 43.26 3.36
N GLU A 20 -23.67 44.25 3.86
CA GLU A 20 -23.78 44.60 5.28
C GLU A 20 -24.43 43.45 6.08
N ILE A 21 -25.47 42.82 5.52
CA ILE A 21 -26.17 41.69 6.14
C ILE A 21 -25.28 40.44 6.11
N LEU A 22 -24.57 40.21 5.01
CA LEU A 22 -23.63 39.08 4.91
C LEU A 22 -22.46 39.21 5.90
N ILE A 23 -21.95 40.43 6.11
CA ILE A 23 -20.91 40.72 7.09
C ILE A 23 -21.42 40.35 8.50
N GLU A 24 -22.63 40.77 8.87
CA GLU A 24 -23.24 40.45 10.17
C GLU A 24 -23.46 38.94 10.36
N ILE A 25 -24.00 38.25 9.35
CA ILE A 25 -24.20 36.78 9.38
C ILE A 25 -22.88 36.06 9.60
N ILE A 26 -21.83 36.44 8.87
CA ILE A 26 -20.52 35.78 8.96
C ILE A 26 -19.86 36.09 10.30
N GLN A 27 -19.92 37.33 10.78
CA GLN A 27 -19.35 37.72 12.06
C GLN A 27 -19.97 36.97 13.25
N HIS A 28 -21.27 36.66 13.18
CA HIS A 28 -21.99 35.90 14.21
C HIS A 28 -22.00 34.38 14.00
N SER A 29 -21.48 33.89 12.85
CA SER A 29 -21.36 32.45 12.59
C SER A 29 -20.25 31.81 13.42
N HIS A 30 -20.42 30.54 13.81
CA HIS A 30 -19.42 29.80 14.57
C HIS A 30 -18.10 29.69 13.79
N LYS A 31 -16.94 29.71 14.47
CA LYS A 31 -15.61 29.66 13.82
C LYS A 31 -15.42 28.45 12.89
N ALA A 32 -16.07 27.33 13.21
CA ALA A 32 -16.04 26.12 12.38
C ALA A 32 -16.81 26.30 11.04
N ASP A 33 -17.87 27.11 11.03
CA ASP A 33 -18.66 27.42 9.84
C ASP A 33 -17.97 28.45 8.96
N GLN A 34 -17.32 29.45 9.58
CA GLN A 34 -16.42 30.36 8.87
C GLN A 34 -15.26 29.60 8.20
N ALA A 35 -14.68 28.61 8.90
CA ALA A 35 -13.66 27.71 8.35
C ALA A 35 -14.21 26.73 7.29
N THR A 36 -15.52 26.48 7.27
CA THR A 36 -16.17 25.67 6.25
C THR A 36 -16.47 26.50 5.00
N LEU A 37 -16.94 27.74 5.16
CA LEU A 37 -17.06 28.73 4.09
C LEU A 37 -15.71 28.96 3.42
N SER A 38 -14.62 28.96 4.19
CA SER A 38 -13.26 29.08 3.65
C SER A 38 -12.74 27.90 2.86
N ARG A 39 -13.28 26.70 3.12
CA ARG A 39 -13.03 25.51 2.32
C ARG A 39 -13.83 25.50 1.01
N VAL A 40 -14.79 26.41 0.83
CA VAL A 40 -15.58 26.57 -0.40
C VAL A 40 -15.15 27.82 -1.14
N SER A 41 -13.94 27.79 -1.71
CA SER A 41 -13.27 28.98 -2.26
C SER A 41 -13.94 29.66 -3.44
N LYS A 42 -14.87 29.00 -4.13
CA LYS A 42 -15.71 29.64 -5.14
C LYS A 42 -16.55 30.76 -4.52
N LEU A 43 -17.07 30.56 -3.30
CA LEU A 43 -17.80 31.60 -2.56
C LEU A 43 -16.91 32.80 -2.22
N PHE A 44 -15.63 32.59 -1.92
CA PHE A 44 -14.69 33.67 -1.58
C PHE A 44 -14.44 34.62 -2.72
N ARG A 45 -14.27 34.07 -3.93
CA ARG A 45 -14.13 34.86 -5.15
C ARG A 45 -15.41 35.66 -5.42
N ASP A 46 -16.57 35.03 -5.25
CA ASP A 46 -17.87 35.57 -5.66
C ASP A 46 -18.48 36.58 -4.66
N LEU A 47 -18.26 36.44 -3.34
CA LEU A 47 -18.94 37.26 -2.33
C LEU A 47 -18.21 38.56 -1.95
N CYS A 48 -16.93 38.74 -2.30
CA CYS A 48 -16.17 39.98 -2.05
C CYS A 48 -16.13 40.49 -0.58
N ILE A 49 -16.36 39.65 0.43
CA ILE A 49 -16.56 40.11 1.82
C ILE A 49 -15.22 40.19 2.59
N PRO A 50 -14.80 41.37 3.10
CA PRO A 50 -13.52 41.56 3.80
C PRO A 50 -13.26 40.60 4.98
N VAL A 51 -14.30 40.24 5.75
CA VAL A 51 -14.14 39.37 6.94
C VAL A 51 -13.66 37.95 6.58
N LEU A 52 -13.97 37.47 5.37
CA LEU A 52 -13.58 36.13 4.90
C LEU A 52 -12.08 36.02 4.57
N TYR A 53 -11.43 37.14 4.27
CA TYR A 53 -10.01 37.22 3.95
C TYR A 53 -9.15 37.51 5.19
N ARG A 54 -9.75 37.88 6.33
CA ARG A 54 -9.02 38.33 7.52
C ARG A 54 -8.18 37.23 8.18
N ALA A 55 -8.68 36.00 8.24
CA ALA A 55 -7.98 34.85 8.82
C ALA A 55 -8.15 33.60 7.94
N VAL A 56 -7.14 33.33 7.12
CA VAL A 56 -7.20 32.31 6.07
C VAL A 56 -6.42 31.08 6.51
N LYS A 57 -7.11 29.94 6.65
CA LYS A 57 -6.48 28.65 6.95
C LYS A 57 -6.86 27.61 5.90
N ILE A 58 -5.86 27.16 5.15
CA ILE A 58 -6.00 26.14 4.12
C ILE A 58 -5.27 24.89 4.59
N SER A 59 -6.02 23.90 5.06
CA SER A 59 -5.51 22.60 5.48
C SER A 59 -6.45 21.51 4.97
N THR A 60 -5.99 20.66 4.05
CA THR A 60 -6.81 19.56 3.52
C THR A 60 -5.96 18.40 3.02
N ASN A 61 -6.46 17.19 3.25
CA ASN A 61 -5.87 15.96 2.71
C ASN A 61 -6.44 15.63 1.31
N HIS A 62 -7.24 16.52 0.71
CA HIS A 62 -7.87 16.30 -0.59
C HIS A 62 -7.24 17.16 -1.70
N LYS A 63 -6.48 16.53 -2.60
CA LYS A 63 -5.70 17.17 -3.68
C LYS A 63 -6.46 18.18 -4.54
N VAL A 64 -7.60 17.77 -5.09
CA VAL A 64 -8.44 18.64 -5.94
C VAL A 64 -8.99 19.84 -5.16
N LEU A 65 -9.39 19.65 -3.90
CA LEU A 65 -9.92 20.71 -3.06
C LEU A 65 -8.83 21.73 -2.72
N ALA A 66 -7.60 21.28 -2.41
CA ALA A 66 -6.46 22.17 -2.20
C ALA A 66 -6.23 23.09 -3.42
N ARG A 67 -6.21 22.51 -4.63
CA ARG A 67 -6.03 23.28 -5.87
C ARG A 67 -7.11 24.33 -6.08
N ILE A 68 -8.38 23.93 -5.94
CA ILE A 68 -9.52 24.83 -6.10
C ILE A 68 -9.50 25.93 -5.05
N VAL A 69 -9.14 25.58 -3.80
CA VAL A 69 -9.13 26.53 -2.69
C VAL A 69 -8.06 27.59 -2.86
N ILE A 70 -6.83 27.16 -3.12
CA ILE A 70 -5.68 28.05 -3.24
C ILE A 70 -5.78 28.88 -4.52
N ARG A 71 -6.13 28.27 -5.66
CA ARG A 71 -6.32 28.99 -6.92
C ARG A 71 -7.35 30.10 -6.77
N SER A 72 -8.52 29.83 -6.19
CA SER A 72 -9.57 30.84 -6.05
C SER A 72 -9.24 31.92 -5.02
N PHE A 73 -8.59 31.58 -3.91
CA PHE A 73 -8.12 32.57 -2.95
C PHE A 73 -7.08 33.51 -3.59
N CYS A 74 -6.04 32.95 -4.20
CA CYS A 74 -4.97 33.72 -4.83
C CYS A 74 -5.47 34.54 -6.01
N SER A 75 -6.30 33.96 -6.89
CA SER A 75 -6.93 34.71 -7.99
C SER A 75 -7.77 35.85 -7.44
N GLY A 76 -8.53 35.62 -6.36
CA GLY A 76 -9.34 36.67 -5.73
C GLY A 76 -8.50 37.84 -5.20
N ILE A 77 -7.34 37.58 -4.60
CA ILE A 77 -6.42 38.65 -4.16
C ILE A 77 -5.77 39.35 -5.35
N ILE A 78 -5.34 38.61 -6.37
CA ILE A 78 -4.69 39.19 -7.57
C ILE A 78 -5.68 40.06 -8.37
N GLU A 79 -6.93 39.62 -8.52
CA GLU A 79 -8.01 40.35 -9.20
C GLU A 79 -8.39 41.63 -8.45
N ASN A 80 -8.30 41.64 -7.11
CA ASN A 80 -8.58 42.81 -6.29
C ASN A 80 -7.58 42.92 -5.11
N PRO A 81 -6.44 43.60 -5.32
CA PRO A 81 -5.37 43.71 -4.33
C PRO A 81 -5.79 44.36 -3.01
N ALA A 82 -6.85 45.19 -2.98
CA ALA A 82 -7.36 45.76 -1.73
C ALA A 82 -7.83 44.68 -0.72
N ARG A 83 -8.12 43.45 -1.19
CA ARG A 83 -8.42 42.31 -0.33
C ARG A 83 -7.19 41.87 0.48
N ALA A 84 -5.98 42.03 -0.05
CA ALA A 84 -4.77 41.66 0.66
C ALA A 84 -4.58 42.47 1.96
N ASP A 85 -5.01 43.74 1.96
CA ASP A 85 -4.97 44.62 3.15
C ASP A 85 -5.91 44.16 4.27
N THR A 86 -6.84 43.26 4.00
CA THR A 86 -7.74 42.69 5.01
C THR A 86 -7.12 41.48 5.71
N VAL A 87 -6.16 40.80 5.07
CA VAL A 87 -5.54 39.57 5.58
C VAL A 87 -4.67 39.91 6.80
N ARG A 88 -4.97 39.28 7.94
CA ARG A 88 -4.20 39.39 9.20
C ARG A 88 -3.54 38.07 9.58
N SER A 89 -4.07 36.95 9.09
CA SER A 89 -3.52 35.61 9.34
C SER A 89 -3.63 34.73 8.10
N PHE A 90 -2.55 34.02 7.75
CA PHE A 90 -2.49 33.09 6.63
C PHE A 90 -1.80 31.78 7.05
N SER A 91 -2.47 30.65 6.85
CA SER A 91 -1.95 29.32 7.15
C SER A 91 -2.14 28.37 5.96
N LEU A 92 -1.07 27.72 5.51
CA LEU A 92 -1.07 26.76 4.39
C LEU A 92 -0.44 25.43 4.81
N HIS A 93 -1.26 24.38 4.89
CA HIS A 93 -0.88 23.03 5.37
C HIS A 93 -1.41 21.97 4.38
N VAL A 94 -0.69 21.80 3.26
CA VAL A 94 -1.04 20.82 2.20
C VAL A 94 0.23 20.14 1.64
N PRO A 95 0.14 18.90 1.13
CA PRO A 95 1.24 18.23 0.43
C PRO A 95 1.72 18.95 -0.85
N TYR A 96 2.97 18.73 -1.25
CA TYR A 96 3.64 19.45 -2.36
C TYR A 96 3.01 19.16 -3.70
N ASP A 97 2.76 17.87 -3.92
CA ASP A 97 2.20 17.33 -5.13
C ASP A 97 0.73 17.77 -5.32
N TYR A 98 0.12 18.37 -4.29
CA TYR A 98 -1.23 18.89 -4.39
C TYR A 98 -1.29 20.17 -5.21
N LEU A 99 -0.23 20.96 -5.26
CA LEU A 99 -0.19 22.20 -6.03
C LEU A 99 0.45 21.94 -7.40
N ASP A 100 -0.13 22.49 -8.47
CA ASP A 100 0.53 22.47 -9.79
C ASP A 100 1.49 23.67 -9.94
N MET A 101 2.25 23.72 -11.03
CA MET A 101 3.24 24.79 -11.23
C MET A 101 2.57 26.16 -11.36
N GLU A 102 1.38 26.24 -11.96
CA GLU A 102 0.62 27.48 -12.13
C GLU A 102 0.20 28.07 -10.77
N ILE A 103 -0.34 27.26 -9.86
CA ILE A 103 -0.73 27.71 -8.53
C ILE A 103 0.49 28.17 -7.74
N ARG A 104 1.61 27.43 -7.82
CA ARG A 104 2.84 27.74 -7.08
C ARG A 104 3.53 29.01 -7.59
N CYS A 105 3.80 29.09 -8.89
CA CYS A 105 4.56 30.18 -9.50
C CYS A 105 3.67 31.39 -9.84
N GLY A 106 2.52 31.14 -10.45
CA GLY A 106 1.69 32.18 -11.06
C GLY A 106 0.75 32.88 -10.09
N LEU A 107 0.38 32.24 -8.98
CA LEU A 107 -0.68 32.74 -8.10
C LEU A 107 -0.21 33.02 -6.69
N MET A 108 0.40 32.03 -6.02
CA MET A 108 0.63 32.12 -4.58
C MET A 108 1.74 33.11 -4.19
N LEU A 109 2.88 33.13 -4.87
CA LEU A 109 3.95 34.08 -4.56
C LEU A 109 3.53 35.54 -4.81
N PRO A 110 2.92 35.92 -5.96
CA PRO A 110 2.36 37.26 -6.14
C PRO A 110 1.34 37.63 -5.06
N THR A 111 0.49 36.67 -4.67
CA THR A 111 -0.52 36.86 -3.61
C THR A 111 0.12 37.19 -2.26
N LEU A 112 1.17 36.48 -1.85
CA LEU A 112 1.86 36.73 -0.58
C LEU A 112 2.52 38.11 -0.54
N LYS A 113 3.14 38.54 -1.64
CA LYS A 113 3.75 39.88 -1.75
C LYS A 113 2.78 41.03 -1.53
N LEU A 114 1.48 40.81 -1.74
CA LEU A 114 0.44 41.83 -1.55
C LEU A 114 -0.02 41.96 -0.08
N MET A 115 0.29 40.99 0.80
CA MET A 115 -0.26 40.93 2.17
C MET A 115 0.53 41.80 3.17
N SER A 116 0.58 43.11 2.94
CA SER A 116 1.38 44.06 3.75
C SER A 116 0.99 44.14 5.24
N ARG A 117 -0.26 43.77 5.57
CA ARG A 117 -0.82 43.83 6.93
C ARG A 117 -0.96 42.46 7.59
N LEU A 118 -0.17 41.48 7.16
CA LEU A 118 -0.18 40.13 7.73
C LEU A 118 0.50 40.13 9.11
N ASN A 119 -0.19 39.60 10.12
CA ASN A 119 0.33 39.50 11.50
C ASN A 119 0.75 38.07 11.86
N HIS A 120 0.18 37.05 11.20
CA HIS A 120 0.47 35.65 11.45
C HIS A 120 0.65 34.89 10.14
N LEU A 121 1.81 34.26 9.96
CA LEU A 121 2.15 33.42 8.81
C LEU A 121 2.45 31.99 9.29
N SER A 122 1.83 30.99 8.67
CA SER A 122 2.12 29.58 8.95
C SER A 122 2.17 28.77 7.65
N ILE A 123 3.31 28.20 7.28
CA ILE A 123 3.46 27.41 6.06
C ILE A 123 4.14 26.08 6.39
N PHE A 124 3.46 24.98 6.04
CA PHE A 124 3.99 23.63 6.14
C PHE A 124 4.87 23.30 4.93
N GLY A 125 6.03 22.70 5.17
CA GLY A 125 7.14 22.54 4.24
C GLY A 125 6.80 21.79 2.98
N SER A 126 5.96 20.77 3.11
CA SER A 126 5.45 20.07 1.95
C SER A 126 4.68 20.99 1.03
N ALA A 127 4.13 22.14 1.42
CA ALA A 127 3.35 22.96 0.48
C ALA A 127 4.19 23.54 -0.67
N LEU A 128 5.51 23.74 -0.49
CA LEU A 128 6.40 24.38 -1.47
C LEU A 128 7.64 23.52 -1.73
N ASN A 129 8.19 23.57 -2.96
CA ASN A 129 9.53 23.00 -3.22
C ASN A 129 10.63 24.02 -2.88
N ASN A 130 11.87 23.57 -3.07
CA ASN A 130 13.08 24.31 -2.76
C ASN A 130 13.11 25.72 -3.36
N ARG A 131 12.88 25.85 -4.68
CA ARG A 131 12.91 27.16 -5.35
C ARG A 131 11.85 28.12 -4.81
N HIS A 132 10.65 27.64 -4.50
CA HIS A 132 9.56 28.51 -4.02
C HIS A 132 9.73 28.92 -2.55
N TRP A 133 10.37 28.06 -1.75
CA TRP A 133 10.80 28.42 -0.40
C TRP A 133 11.83 29.54 -0.41
N ASP A 134 12.85 29.43 -1.28
CA ASP A 134 13.87 30.48 -1.44
C ASP A 134 13.20 31.82 -1.80
N MET A 135 12.30 31.83 -2.79
CA MET A 135 11.59 33.03 -3.22
C MET A 135 10.68 33.62 -2.13
N LEU A 136 9.99 32.79 -1.34
CA LEU A 136 9.20 33.27 -0.19
C LEU A 136 10.10 33.99 0.81
N LEU A 137 11.23 33.38 1.17
CA LEU A 137 12.12 33.92 2.17
C LEU A 137 12.80 35.19 1.64
N GLU A 138 13.29 35.21 0.40
CA GLU A 138 14.01 36.33 -0.20
C GLU A 138 13.12 37.51 -0.58
N GLU A 139 11.96 37.25 -1.18
CA GLU A 139 11.20 38.26 -1.93
C GLU A 139 9.95 38.79 -1.20
N CYS A 140 9.46 38.10 -0.16
CA CYS A 140 8.29 38.56 0.61
C CYS A 140 8.70 39.41 1.81
N ASN A 141 7.94 40.49 2.05
CA ASN A 141 8.12 41.40 3.17
C ASN A 141 6.77 41.68 3.85
N PHE A 142 6.68 41.42 5.15
CA PHE A 142 5.48 41.51 5.96
C PHE A 142 5.70 42.47 7.15
N PRO A 143 5.59 43.80 6.97
CA PRO A 143 5.99 44.76 8.00
C PRO A 143 5.31 44.61 9.37
N GLN A 144 4.12 44.00 9.43
CA GLN A 144 3.32 43.82 10.64
C GLN A 144 3.38 42.40 11.22
N LEU A 145 4.32 41.56 10.77
CA LEU A 145 4.36 40.15 11.14
C LEU A 145 4.77 39.96 12.61
N ILE A 146 3.86 39.41 13.41
CA ILE A 146 4.04 39.16 14.85
C ILE A 146 4.34 37.68 15.12
N THR A 147 3.79 36.77 14.31
CA THR A 147 3.98 35.32 14.47
C THR A 147 4.35 34.66 13.15
N CYS A 148 5.37 33.82 13.17
CA CYS A 148 5.84 33.09 12.00
C CYS A 148 6.10 31.61 12.34
N ASP A 149 5.38 30.71 11.67
CA ASP A 149 5.55 29.26 11.75
C ASP A 149 6.01 28.72 10.38
N LEU A 150 7.31 28.50 10.21
CA LEU A 150 7.90 27.97 8.98
C LEU A 150 8.38 26.54 9.23
N LEU A 151 7.71 25.56 8.63
CA LEU A 151 8.01 24.14 8.84
C LEU A 151 8.63 23.53 7.57
N VAL A 152 9.84 23.95 7.18
CA VAL A 152 10.64 23.60 5.98
C VAL A 152 10.59 22.11 5.55
N PRO A 153 10.57 21.79 4.24
CA PRO A 153 10.53 20.42 3.72
C PRO A 153 11.82 19.65 3.99
N TYR A 154 11.65 18.34 4.21
CA TYR A 154 12.72 17.39 4.55
C TYR A 154 13.84 17.38 3.49
N ASP A 155 13.49 17.40 2.20
CA ASP A 155 14.43 17.28 1.09
C ASP A 155 15.34 18.53 0.90
N LEU A 156 14.89 19.72 1.31
CA LEU A 156 15.67 20.96 1.17
C LEU A 156 16.90 20.95 2.08
N ILE A 157 16.72 20.41 3.28
CA ILE A 157 17.69 20.50 4.36
C ILE A 157 18.82 19.46 4.19
N PHE A 158 18.56 18.35 3.47
CA PHE A 158 19.56 17.31 3.20
C PHE A 158 20.63 17.71 2.19
N HIS A 159 20.33 18.65 1.28
CA HIS A 159 21.23 18.99 0.19
C HIS A 159 22.07 20.27 0.44
N ASN A 160 21.58 21.25 1.23
CA ASN A 160 22.35 22.48 1.50
C ASN A 160 21.88 23.24 2.78
N PRO A 161 22.17 22.73 4.00
CA PRO A 161 21.65 23.29 5.26
C PRO A 161 22.15 24.70 5.60
N THR A 162 23.35 25.07 5.14
CA THR A 162 23.92 26.43 5.33
C THR A 162 23.15 27.47 4.52
N ARG A 163 22.85 27.19 3.25
CA ARG A 163 22.05 28.08 2.41
C ARG A 163 20.65 28.33 2.98
N VAL A 164 20.00 27.29 3.53
CA VAL A 164 18.69 27.43 4.19
C VAL A 164 18.79 28.33 5.42
N SER A 165 19.85 28.18 6.21
CA SER A 165 20.11 29.05 7.36
C SER A 165 20.22 30.52 6.95
N ASP A 166 21.00 30.84 5.91
CA ASP A 166 21.19 32.22 5.44
C ASP A 166 19.87 32.89 5.01
N LEU A 167 19.01 32.13 4.32
CA LEU A 167 17.71 32.61 3.86
C LEU A 167 16.75 32.89 5.02
N VAL A 168 16.72 32.00 6.02
CA VAL A 168 15.91 32.17 7.23
C VAL A 168 16.42 33.36 8.04
N VAL A 169 17.74 33.49 8.24
CA VAL A 169 18.37 34.65 8.91
C VAL A 169 17.99 35.96 8.22
N GLY A 170 18.14 36.01 6.89
CA GLY A 170 17.75 37.17 6.10
C GLY A 170 16.27 37.52 6.23
N PHE A 171 15.40 36.51 6.23
CA PHE A 171 13.96 36.69 6.46
C PHE A 171 13.68 37.25 7.86
N LEU A 172 14.21 36.64 8.92
CA LEU A 172 13.95 37.09 10.29
C LEU A 172 14.43 38.52 10.55
N ASN A 173 15.62 38.89 10.04
CA ASN A 173 16.14 40.26 10.18
C ASN A 173 15.32 41.32 9.44
N ARG A 174 14.56 40.95 8.40
CA ARG A 174 13.59 41.86 7.75
C ARG A 174 12.30 42.05 8.57
N HIS A 175 12.05 41.20 9.56
CA HIS A 175 10.79 41.13 10.32
C HIS A 175 11.04 41.29 11.83
N SER A 176 11.64 42.40 12.24
CA SER A 176 12.00 42.66 13.65
C SER A 176 10.81 42.77 14.62
N THR A 177 9.58 42.88 14.12
CA THR A 177 8.33 42.93 14.89
C THR A 177 7.84 41.56 15.39
N LEU A 178 8.56 40.48 15.06
CA LEU A 178 8.23 39.12 15.45
C LEU A 178 8.31 38.93 16.97
N LYS A 179 7.20 38.47 17.55
CA LYS A 179 7.09 38.05 18.96
C LYS A 179 7.09 36.54 19.14
N ARG A 180 6.71 35.80 18.11
CA ARG A 180 6.65 34.32 18.14
C ARG A 180 7.24 33.74 16.86
N VAL A 181 8.23 32.87 17.01
CA VAL A 181 8.90 32.21 15.87
C VAL A 181 8.90 30.69 16.11
N HIS A 182 8.44 29.94 15.12
CA HIS A 182 8.54 28.49 15.08
C HIS A 182 9.22 28.09 13.77
N LEU A 183 10.45 27.59 13.90
CA LEU A 183 11.26 27.04 12.85
C LEU A 183 11.25 25.51 12.92
N PRO A 184 11.63 24.82 11.85
CA PRO A 184 11.70 23.36 11.84
C PRO A 184 12.71 22.88 12.88
N SER A 185 12.31 21.83 13.59
CA SER A 185 13.10 21.19 14.64
C SER A 185 14.35 20.46 14.13
N TYR A 186 14.52 20.28 12.81
CA TYR A 186 15.55 19.43 12.22
C TYR A 186 16.50 20.22 11.30
N ARG A 187 17.80 20.13 11.58
CA ARG A 187 18.91 20.30 10.61
C ARG A 187 19.05 21.66 9.90
N ILE A 188 18.44 22.76 10.40
CA ILE A 188 18.94 24.10 10.03
C ILE A 188 20.27 24.32 10.77
N ALA A 189 21.33 24.61 10.01
CA ALA A 189 22.64 24.87 10.61
C ALA A 189 22.62 26.12 11.50
N ALA A 190 23.50 26.20 12.48
CA ALA A 190 23.70 27.43 13.24
C ALA A 190 24.15 28.56 12.27
N PRO A 191 23.66 29.79 12.47
CA PRO A 191 24.11 30.93 11.66
C PRO A 191 25.61 31.18 11.87
N GLN A 192 26.40 31.21 10.79
CA GLN A 192 27.86 31.25 10.88
C GLN A 192 28.46 32.66 11.11
N SER A 193 27.71 33.73 10.83
CA SER A 193 28.30 35.08 10.78
C SER A 193 27.33 36.27 10.93
N VAL A 194 26.02 36.04 11.13
CA VAL A 194 25.02 37.11 11.27
C VAL A 194 24.12 36.81 12.46
N CYS A 195 24.17 37.66 13.49
CA CYS A 195 23.21 37.61 14.59
C CYS A 195 21.83 38.06 14.08
N VAL A 196 20.80 37.28 14.39
CA VAL A 196 19.39 37.63 14.14
C VAL A 196 18.92 38.52 15.28
N SER A 197 18.49 39.76 15.01
CA SER A 197 18.06 40.71 16.05
C SER A 197 16.52 40.74 16.16
N LEU A 198 15.98 40.13 17.22
CA LEU A 198 14.53 40.09 17.49
C LEU A 198 14.23 40.55 18.94
N PRO A 199 14.28 41.86 19.21
CA PRO A 199 14.22 42.39 20.58
C PRO A 199 12.90 42.09 21.31
N ASP A 200 11.81 41.97 20.56
CA ASP A 200 10.46 41.70 21.08
C ASP A 200 10.09 40.20 21.10
N LEU A 201 11.03 39.30 20.82
CA LEU A 201 10.75 37.86 20.77
C LEU A 201 10.37 37.32 22.14
N GLU A 202 9.13 36.83 22.27
CA GLU A 202 8.58 36.25 23.50
C GLU A 202 8.54 34.70 23.46
N PHE A 203 8.48 34.10 22.27
CA PHE A 203 8.40 32.65 22.06
C PHE A 203 9.28 32.18 20.90
N TYR A 204 10.09 31.15 21.14
CA TYR A 204 10.85 30.45 20.11
C TYR A 204 10.59 28.94 20.14
N ALA A 205 10.43 28.32 18.97
CA ALA A 205 10.46 26.88 18.79
C ALA A 205 11.34 26.52 17.58
N GLY A 206 12.26 25.57 17.69
CA GLY A 206 13.16 25.21 16.58
C GLY A 206 14.42 24.48 17.04
N GLY A 207 15.39 24.33 16.13
CA GLY A 207 16.68 23.71 16.43
C GLY A 207 17.45 24.42 17.55
N ALA A 208 18.09 23.65 18.44
CA ALA A 208 18.82 24.17 19.60
C ALA A 208 20.05 25.00 19.21
N ALA A 209 20.77 24.64 18.14
CA ALA A 209 21.94 25.42 17.72
C ALA A 209 21.58 26.78 17.10
N PHE A 210 20.37 26.92 16.53
CA PHE A 210 19.95 28.15 15.83
C PHE A 210 19.60 29.29 16.81
N ILE A 211 19.02 28.98 17.98
CA ILE A 211 18.66 30.01 18.98
C ILE A 211 19.89 30.76 19.50
N ALA A 212 21.06 30.12 19.54
CA ALA A 212 22.30 30.73 20.00
C ALA A 212 22.76 31.92 19.12
N GLY A 213 22.26 32.02 17.89
CA GLY A 213 22.51 33.14 16.99
C GLY A 213 21.41 34.20 16.96
N ILE A 214 20.40 34.12 17.84
CA ILE A 214 19.30 35.10 17.91
C ILE A 214 19.48 36.00 19.14
N ASP A 215 19.69 37.29 18.95
CA ASP A 215 19.63 38.28 20.02
C ASP A 215 18.16 38.60 20.37
N ALA A 216 17.72 38.15 21.56
CA ALA A 216 16.35 38.29 22.04
C ALA A 216 16.31 38.55 23.55
N ILE A 217 15.76 39.72 23.93
CA ILE A 217 15.78 40.22 25.33
C ILE A 217 14.49 39.83 26.09
N CYS A 218 13.37 39.63 25.39
CA CYS A 218 12.04 39.47 26.00
C CYS A 218 11.52 38.03 26.09
N LEU A 219 12.39 37.02 25.94
CA LEU A 219 11.99 35.63 25.78
C LEU A 219 11.32 35.05 27.03
N LYS A 220 10.11 34.51 26.88
CA LYS A 220 9.31 33.93 27.97
C LYS A 220 9.20 32.40 27.87
N GLU A 221 9.28 31.87 26.66
CA GLU A 221 9.13 30.43 26.39
C GLU A 221 10.05 29.98 25.25
N VAL A 222 10.75 28.87 25.46
CA VAL A 222 11.52 28.19 24.41
C VAL A 222 11.14 26.73 24.27
N ARG A 223 11.07 26.26 23.01
CA ARG A 223 10.91 24.85 22.65
C ARG A 223 12.06 24.43 21.73
N LEU A 224 13.11 23.89 22.32
CA LEU A 224 14.34 23.54 21.61
C LEU A 224 14.30 22.10 21.15
N ALA A 225 14.68 21.84 19.91
CA ALA A 225 14.88 20.50 19.38
C ALA A 225 16.38 20.20 19.25
N TRP A 226 16.81 19.13 19.91
CA TRP A 226 18.18 18.64 19.96
C TRP A 226 18.30 17.43 19.03
N ASN A 227 19.07 17.58 17.95
CA ASN A 227 19.24 16.55 16.91
C ASN A 227 20.64 15.89 16.99
N SER A 228 20.93 14.95 16.09
CA SER A 228 22.19 14.19 16.06
C SER A 228 23.44 15.03 15.73
N THR A 229 23.33 16.30 15.35
CA THR A 229 24.49 17.19 15.09
C THR A 229 24.73 18.20 16.20
N ASP A 230 23.78 18.41 17.11
CA ASP A 230 23.85 19.46 18.16
C ASP A 230 24.37 18.94 19.51
N HIS A 231 24.80 17.67 19.59
CA HIS A 231 25.09 16.98 20.85
C HIS A 231 26.44 17.34 21.49
N THR A 232 27.33 18.06 20.79
CA THR A 232 28.67 18.40 21.30
C THR A 232 28.72 19.71 22.09
N ASN A 233 27.71 20.58 22.00
CA ASN A 233 27.77 21.97 22.50
C ASN A 233 26.60 22.35 23.44
N VAL A 234 26.01 21.39 24.16
CA VAL A 234 24.86 21.63 25.05
C VAL A 234 25.10 22.79 26.03
N ASP A 235 26.25 22.78 26.71
CA ASP A 235 26.56 23.79 27.73
C ASP A 235 26.76 25.20 27.15
N GLU A 236 27.39 25.28 25.96
CA GLU A 236 27.58 26.53 25.24
C GLU A 236 26.23 27.14 24.82
N ILE A 237 25.33 26.33 24.27
CA ILE A 237 24.00 26.78 23.82
C ILE A 237 23.16 27.28 25.02
N ILE A 238 23.14 26.53 26.13
CA ILE A 238 22.40 26.91 27.34
C ILE A 238 23.03 28.16 27.99
N THR A 239 24.36 28.29 27.99
CA THR A 239 25.05 29.49 28.49
C THR A 239 24.67 30.72 27.65
N SER A 240 24.70 30.58 26.32
CA SER A 240 24.25 31.65 25.42
C SER A 240 22.80 32.02 25.68
N LEU A 241 21.90 31.03 25.79
CA LEU A 241 20.49 31.27 26.12
C LEU A 241 20.32 32.02 27.46
N SER A 242 21.01 31.57 28.51
CA SER A 242 21.00 32.23 29.82
C SER A 242 21.45 33.69 29.74
N SER A 243 22.47 33.98 28.91
CA SER A 243 22.95 35.35 28.71
C SER A 243 21.92 36.27 28.06
N MET A 244 21.10 35.73 27.14
CA MET A 244 20.09 36.48 26.38
C MET A 244 18.83 36.77 27.20
N THR A 245 18.44 35.86 28.09
CA THR A 245 17.14 35.93 28.78
C THR A 245 17.21 36.48 30.21
N LYS A 246 18.31 37.15 30.60
CA LYS A 246 18.50 37.63 31.99
C LYS A 246 17.39 38.62 32.40
N PRO A 247 16.78 38.49 33.59
CA PRO A 247 17.18 37.58 34.68
C PRO A 247 16.40 36.25 34.71
N TYR A 248 15.48 35.96 33.77
CA TYR A 248 14.52 34.88 33.99
C TYR A 248 13.82 34.34 32.74
N LEU A 249 13.98 33.04 32.47
CA LEU A 249 13.23 32.26 31.45
C LEU A 249 12.32 31.22 32.15
N PRO A 250 11.00 31.46 32.24
CA PRO A 250 10.10 30.61 33.04
C PRO A 250 9.89 29.21 32.48
N PHE A 251 9.94 29.04 31.16
CA PHE A 251 9.52 27.82 30.49
C PHE A 251 10.55 27.38 29.45
N ILE A 252 11.11 26.20 29.67
CA ILE A 252 12.03 25.54 28.76
C ILE A 252 11.46 24.16 28.43
N SER A 253 11.27 23.87 27.15
CA SER A 253 10.93 22.54 26.66
C SER A 253 12.00 22.08 25.69
N CYS A 254 12.64 20.95 25.97
CA CYS A 254 13.65 20.36 25.14
C CYS A 254 13.12 19.05 24.55
N HIS A 255 13.04 19.02 23.24
CA HIS A 255 12.77 17.85 22.43
C HIS A 255 14.11 17.15 22.16
N VAL A 256 14.33 15.94 22.65
CA VAL A 256 15.61 15.23 22.70
C VAL A 256 15.58 13.91 21.94
N TYR A 257 16.55 13.68 21.05
CA TYR A 257 16.61 12.46 20.25
C TYR A 257 17.15 11.24 21.01
N TRP A 258 17.99 11.46 22.03
CA TRP A 258 18.71 10.40 22.76
C TRP A 258 18.67 10.61 24.28
N GLY A 259 18.55 9.53 25.05
CA GLY A 259 18.47 9.59 26.52
C GLY A 259 19.69 10.21 27.21
N HIS A 260 20.89 10.10 26.64
CA HIS A 260 22.12 10.70 27.20
C HIS A 260 22.14 12.23 27.12
N LEU A 261 21.42 12.84 26.17
CA LEU A 261 21.30 14.30 26.06
C LEU A 261 20.44 14.89 27.19
N CYS A 262 19.50 14.10 27.74
CA CYS A 262 18.72 14.53 28.90
C CYS A 262 19.63 14.89 30.09
N HIS A 263 20.72 14.14 30.30
CA HIS A 263 21.67 14.37 31.39
C HIS A 263 22.39 15.70 31.20
N GLN A 264 22.92 15.94 30.00
CA GLN A 264 23.68 17.14 29.68
C GLN A 264 22.82 18.40 29.74
N ILE A 265 21.58 18.32 29.23
CA ILE A 265 20.63 19.46 29.27
C ILE A 265 20.22 19.73 30.71
N MET A 266 19.88 18.71 31.48
CA MET A 266 19.50 18.87 32.89
C MET A 266 20.64 19.48 33.70
N ASP A 267 21.86 18.97 33.55
CA ASP A 267 23.05 19.48 34.25
C ASP A 267 23.32 20.94 33.87
N SER A 268 23.30 21.28 32.57
CA SER A 268 23.59 22.63 32.11
C SER A 268 22.50 23.64 32.50
N VAL A 269 21.22 23.31 32.33
CA VAL A 269 20.09 24.16 32.76
C VAL A 269 20.15 24.39 34.28
N SER A 270 20.50 23.36 35.06
CA SER A 270 20.63 23.49 36.52
C SER A 270 21.75 24.44 36.95
N LYS A 271 22.84 24.54 36.16
CA LYS A 271 23.98 25.43 36.42
C LYS A 271 23.69 26.88 36.03
N HIS A 272 23.07 27.09 34.87
CA HIS A 272 22.99 28.41 34.23
C HIS A 272 21.61 29.06 34.29
N MET A 273 20.55 28.29 34.60
CA MET A 273 19.15 28.73 34.58
C MET A 273 18.34 28.14 35.76
N SER A 274 18.93 28.15 36.95
CA SER A 274 18.37 27.55 38.18
C SER A 274 17.00 28.12 38.63
N HIS A 275 16.61 29.29 38.12
CA HIS A 275 15.33 29.92 38.43
C HIS A 275 14.16 29.45 37.55
N THR A 276 14.38 28.66 36.49
CA THR A 276 13.31 28.19 35.59
C THR A 276 12.18 27.50 36.36
N LYS A 277 10.92 27.91 36.12
CA LYS A 277 9.73 27.33 36.78
C LYS A 277 9.24 26.04 36.15
N THR A 278 9.41 25.88 34.84
CA THR A 278 8.96 24.72 34.10
C THR A 278 10.06 24.23 33.17
N LEU A 279 10.50 22.99 33.38
CA LEU A 279 11.41 22.28 32.50
C LEU A 279 10.72 21.03 31.94
N ARG A 280 10.71 20.88 30.62
CA ARG A 280 10.23 19.67 29.96
C ARG A 280 11.35 19.06 29.14
N LEU A 281 11.60 17.78 29.29
CA LEU A 281 12.55 16.98 28.52
C LEU A 281 11.75 15.89 27.81
N GLN A 282 11.39 16.13 26.55
CA GLN A 282 10.51 15.27 25.77
C GLN A 282 11.29 14.54 24.69
N PRO A 283 11.17 13.22 24.51
CA PRO A 283 11.77 12.55 23.36
C PRO A 283 11.22 13.08 22.03
N LEU A 284 12.05 13.14 20.98
CA LEU A 284 11.63 13.41 19.60
C LEU A 284 11.16 12.12 18.92
N GLY A 285 9.88 12.09 18.54
CA GLY A 285 9.26 10.97 17.81
C GLY A 285 8.72 9.86 18.71
N ASP A 286 8.04 8.88 18.11
CA ASP A 286 7.44 7.74 18.81
C ASP A 286 8.47 6.71 19.34
N HIS A 287 9.77 7.01 19.19
CA HIS A 287 10.94 6.14 19.40
C HIS A 287 11.61 6.25 20.78
N GLY A 288 11.13 7.12 21.67
CA GLY A 288 11.72 7.26 23.00
C GLY A 288 11.42 6.07 23.90
N ALA A 289 12.45 5.27 24.23
CA ALA A 289 12.38 4.32 25.34
C ALA A 289 12.12 5.07 26.67
N LEU A 290 11.56 4.39 27.68
CA LEU A 290 11.43 4.91 29.04
C LEU A 290 12.79 5.46 29.54
N LEU A 291 12.77 6.50 30.38
CA LEU A 291 14.02 6.98 30.98
C LEU A 291 14.67 5.83 31.77
N SER A 292 15.95 5.56 31.49
CA SER A 292 16.69 4.55 32.25
C SER A 292 16.81 4.97 33.72
N GLN A 293 16.95 4.00 34.62
CA GLN A 293 17.19 4.27 36.05
C GLN A 293 18.44 5.15 36.27
N ASP A 294 19.47 5.01 35.44
CA ASP A 294 20.66 5.88 35.48
C ASP A 294 20.34 7.33 35.09
N THR A 295 19.36 7.54 34.21
CA THR A 295 18.88 8.88 33.83
C THR A 295 18.07 9.50 34.95
N ILE A 296 17.19 8.73 35.57
CA ILE A 296 16.42 9.18 36.73
C ILE A 296 17.37 9.60 37.86
N ARG A 297 18.42 8.81 38.14
CA ARG A 297 19.45 9.13 39.13
C ARG A 297 20.16 10.47 38.83
N HIS A 298 20.62 10.67 37.59
CA HIS A 298 21.28 11.92 37.20
C HIS A 298 20.36 13.14 37.28
N VAL A 299 19.08 12.99 36.91
CA VAL A 299 18.08 14.06 37.08
C VAL A 299 17.98 14.41 38.56
N THR A 300 17.89 13.42 39.45
CA THR A 300 17.85 13.63 40.90
C THR A 300 19.09 14.37 41.42
N GLU A 301 20.29 14.07 40.92
CA GLU A 301 21.53 14.74 41.34
C GLU A 301 21.60 16.22 40.95
N CYS A 302 20.91 16.61 39.88
CA CYS A 302 20.88 18.00 39.39
C CYS A 302 19.80 18.86 40.07
N LEU A 303 18.73 18.23 40.58
CA LEU A 303 17.58 18.89 41.19
C LEU A 303 17.89 19.88 42.33
N PRO A 304 18.86 19.62 43.25
CA PRO A 304 19.19 20.54 44.34
C PRO A 304 19.71 21.90 43.90
N ARG A 305 20.14 22.04 42.64
CA ARG A 305 20.63 23.32 42.10
C ARG A 305 19.49 24.24 41.67
N PHE A 306 18.28 23.73 41.48
CA PHE A 306 17.13 24.55 41.11
C PHE A 306 16.55 25.28 42.32
N THR A 307 16.38 26.59 42.18
CA THR A 307 15.81 27.46 43.23
C THR A 307 14.36 27.86 42.96
N GLY A 308 13.85 27.60 41.74
CA GLY A 308 12.51 28.03 41.32
C GLY A 308 11.69 27.00 40.53
N LEU A 309 12.17 25.76 40.39
CA LEU A 309 11.51 24.73 39.58
C LEU A 309 10.23 24.22 40.24
N LEU A 310 9.08 24.50 39.62
CA LEU A 310 7.75 24.08 40.10
C LEU A 310 7.25 22.84 39.36
N TYR A 311 7.62 22.68 38.09
CA TYR A 311 7.19 21.58 37.24
C TYR A 311 8.32 21.00 36.38
N LEU A 312 8.53 19.69 36.51
CA LEU A 312 9.47 18.92 35.69
C LEU A 312 8.73 17.83 34.92
N ALA A 313 8.82 17.82 33.60
CA ALA A 313 8.25 16.77 32.77
C ALA A 313 9.33 16.03 32.00
N THR A 314 9.25 14.70 31.99
CA THR A 314 10.08 13.81 31.18
C THR A 314 9.21 12.96 30.24
N GLU A 315 8.20 13.63 29.65
CA GLU A 315 7.08 13.02 28.92
C GLU A 315 7.43 12.55 27.51
N ARG A 316 6.81 11.44 27.07
CA ARG A 316 6.66 11.07 25.64
C ARG A 316 5.49 11.85 25.01
N SER A 317 5.60 12.22 23.72
CA SER A 317 4.49 12.83 22.98
C SER A 317 3.32 11.86 22.81
N LYS A 318 2.08 12.36 22.91
CA LYS A 318 0.83 11.59 22.78
C LYS A 318 0.72 10.87 21.42
N GLY A 319 1.13 9.60 21.38
CA GLY A 319 0.59 8.58 20.48
C GLY A 319 -0.46 7.74 21.23
N PRO A 320 -1.42 7.10 20.54
CA PRO A 320 -2.49 6.31 21.17
C PRO A 320 -2.02 5.01 21.86
N PHE A 321 -0.72 4.83 22.08
CA PHE A 321 -0.10 3.62 22.61
C PHE A 321 0.42 3.84 24.03
N LEU A 322 -0.37 3.44 25.03
CA LEU A 322 0.14 3.12 26.36
C LEU A 322 0.89 1.77 26.25
N MET A 323 2.22 1.79 26.31
CA MET A 323 3.05 0.58 26.33
C MET A 323 3.31 0.10 27.77
N SER A 324 3.14 -1.21 28.00
CA SER A 324 3.43 -1.95 29.23
C SER A 324 4.93 -1.96 29.54
N GLY A 325 5.31 -1.41 30.69
CA GLY A 325 6.70 -1.35 31.14
C GLY A 325 6.95 -0.36 32.29
N THR A 326 5.98 0.47 32.65
CA THR A 326 6.11 1.43 33.75
C THR A 326 5.61 0.83 35.07
N ASN A 327 6.52 0.65 36.02
CA ASN A 327 6.15 0.34 37.39
C ASN A 327 5.86 1.65 38.12
N LYS A 328 4.57 1.97 38.26
CA LYS A 328 4.10 3.17 38.97
C LYS A 328 4.65 3.30 40.40
N HIS A 329 5.05 2.20 41.02
CA HIS A 329 5.70 2.21 42.33
C HIS A 329 7.15 2.70 42.26
N GLU A 330 7.92 2.30 41.23
CA GLU A 330 9.29 2.79 41.02
C GLU A 330 9.30 4.26 40.62
N ASP A 331 8.37 4.68 39.75
CA ASP A 331 8.20 6.09 39.39
C ASP A 331 7.84 6.94 40.63
N ARG A 332 7.02 6.39 41.54
CA ARG A 332 6.71 7.06 42.82
C ARG A 332 7.96 7.28 43.67
N ILE A 333 8.80 6.26 43.83
CA ILE A 333 10.05 6.36 44.62
C ILE A 333 10.96 7.43 44.02
N ALA A 334 11.10 7.45 42.70
CA ALA A 334 11.86 8.48 41.99
C ALA A 334 11.30 9.89 42.22
N VAL A 335 9.98 10.06 42.14
CA VAL A 335 9.29 11.35 42.33
C VAL A 335 9.36 11.84 43.77
N GLU A 336 9.24 10.95 44.75
CA GLU A 336 9.47 11.28 46.15
C GLU A 336 10.90 11.78 46.35
N GLY A 337 11.90 11.07 45.81
CA GLY A 337 13.29 11.52 45.80
C GLY A 337 13.52 12.86 45.07
N TRP A 338 12.77 13.13 44.00
CA TRP A 338 12.82 14.41 43.30
C TRP A 338 12.28 15.56 44.16
N GLY A 339 11.18 15.33 44.89
CA GLY A 339 10.61 16.34 45.79
C GLY A 339 11.45 16.60 47.04
N GLU A 340 12.24 15.63 47.49
CA GLU A 340 13.26 15.84 48.53
C GLU A 340 14.44 16.64 48.00
N ALA A 341 14.92 16.31 46.81
CA ALA A 341 16.04 16.99 46.16
C ALA A 341 15.71 18.42 45.72
N CYS A 342 14.46 18.71 45.35
CA CYS A 342 13.97 20.04 44.95
C CYS A 342 12.68 20.39 45.71
N PRO A 343 12.77 21.06 46.88
CA PRO A 343 11.60 21.35 47.72
C PRO A 343 10.54 22.24 47.07
N THR A 344 10.92 23.02 46.05
CA THR A 344 10.04 23.90 45.27
C THR A 344 9.21 23.16 44.23
N LEU A 345 9.52 21.88 43.93
CA LEU A 345 8.79 21.08 42.95
C LEU A 345 7.38 20.74 43.46
N GLU A 346 6.35 21.21 42.75
CA GLU A 346 4.94 21.02 43.12
C GLU A 346 4.23 19.95 42.26
N ALA A 347 4.72 19.74 41.03
CA ALA A 347 4.21 18.75 40.12
C ALA A 347 5.32 18.20 39.23
N CYS A 348 5.19 16.96 38.76
CA CYS A 348 6.09 16.43 37.74
C CYS A 348 5.40 15.39 36.87
N CYS A 349 6.05 15.01 35.78
CA CYS A 349 5.60 13.92 34.94
C CYS A 349 6.80 13.02 34.61
N LEU A 350 6.70 11.75 34.98
CA LEU A 350 7.73 10.74 34.75
C LEU A 350 7.09 9.58 33.98
N ASN A 351 7.70 9.20 32.85
CA ASN A 351 7.33 7.99 32.12
C ASN A 351 5.81 7.84 31.86
N HIS A 352 5.09 8.94 31.61
CA HIS A 352 3.63 9.06 31.40
C HIS A 352 2.74 9.34 32.62
N PHE A 353 3.21 9.14 33.85
CA PHE A 353 2.41 9.42 35.05
C PHE A 353 2.61 10.86 35.53
N GLY A 354 1.49 11.56 35.72
CA GLY A 354 1.48 12.88 36.32
C GLY A 354 1.43 12.76 37.84
N TRP A 355 2.33 13.46 38.51
CA TRP A 355 2.41 13.49 39.97
C TRP A 355 2.24 14.92 40.46
N ARG A 356 1.51 15.10 41.54
CA ARG A 356 1.32 16.40 42.17
C ARG A 356 1.45 16.29 43.68
N LYS A 357 2.01 17.33 44.30
CA LYS A 357 2.08 17.44 45.75
C LYS A 357 0.73 17.89 46.30
N VAL A 358 0.12 17.07 47.15
CA VAL A 358 -1.11 17.36 47.90
C VAL A 358 -0.78 17.18 49.38
N ASP A 359 -0.96 18.24 50.18
CA ASP A 359 -0.63 18.27 51.62
C ASP A 359 0.78 17.74 51.96
N GLY A 360 1.77 18.05 51.12
CA GLY A 360 3.16 17.65 51.30
C GLY A 360 3.52 16.25 50.81
N ARG A 361 2.56 15.45 50.32
CA ARG A 361 2.77 14.11 49.76
C ARG A 361 2.59 14.08 48.25
N TRP A 362 3.32 13.20 47.57
CA TRP A 362 3.16 13.00 46.13
C TRP A 362 2.00 12.06 45.84
N GLU A 363 1.03 12.55 45.08
CA GLU A 363 -0.14 11.80 44.64
C GLU A 363 -0.15 11.70 43.11
N ASP A 364 -0.64 10.56 42.60
CA ASP A 364 -0.88 10.38 41.17
C ASP A 364 -2.12 11.16 40.73
N SER A 365 -1.97 12.01 39.73
CA SER A 365 -3.09 12.74 39.15
C SER A 365 -3.61 12.00 37.91
N ALA A 366 -4.77 11.34 38.03
CA ALA A 366 -5.46 10.73 36.87
C ALA A 366 -5.79 11.74 35.76
N ALA A 367 -5.80 13.04 36.08
CA ALA A 367 -5.74 14.11 35.11
C ALA A 367 -4.28 14.40 34.77
N GLN A 368 -3.88 14.30 33.50
CA GLN A 368 -2.65 14.92 33.04
C GLN A 368 -2.65 16.39 33.52
N VAL A 369 -1.63 16.79 34.27
CA VAL A 369 -1.41 18.21 34.61
C VAL A 369 -1.00 18.92 33.33
N SER A 370 -1.95 19.22 32.46
CA SER A 370 -1.75 20.17 31.37
C SER A 370 -1.62 21.54 32.02
N ALA A 371 -0.38 21.99 32.19
CA ALA A 371 -0.09 23.34 32.63
C ALA A 371 -0.55 24.37 31.58
N ASN A 372 -1.85 24.69 31.56
CA ASN A 372 -2.26 26.05 31.29
C ASN A 372 -2.07 26.79 32.61
N ALA A 373 -1.11 27.72 32.66
CA ALA A 373 -0.68 28.45 33.85
C ALA A 373 -1.74 29.40 34.46
N ALA A 374 -3.04 29.19 34.23
CA ALA A 374 -4.11 30.11 34.60
C ALA A 374 -5.12 29.55 35.64
N SER A 375 -4.91 28.36 36.21
CA SER A 375 -5.99 27.67 36.94
C SER A 375 -5.56 26.94 38.23
N ILE A 376 -4.64 27.51 39.01
CA ILE A 376 -4.34 27.01 40.37
C ILE A 376 -4.69 28.10 41.40
N THR A 377 -5.98 28.36 41.53
CA THR A 377 -6.59 29.12 42.65
C THR A 377 -8.02 28.63 42.83
N SER A 378 -8.21 27.56 43.59
CA SER A 378 -9.41 27.23 44.39
C SER A 378 -9.55 25.72 44.57
N LEU A 379 -9.56 25.27 45.82
CA LEU A 379 -10.72 24.63 46.46
C LEU A 379 -10.27 23.92 47.74
N SER A 380 -10.77 24.45 48.85
CA SER A 380 -10.79 23.88 50.19
C SER A 380 -12.04 23.01 50.36
N ALA A 381 -11.90 21.74 50.76
CA ALA A 381 -12.90 21.00 51.54
C ALA A 381 -12.34 19.65 52.02
N THR A 382 -12.22 19.51 53.35
CA THR A 382 -12.20 18.26 54.13
C THR A 382 -13.65 17.77 54.35
N PRO A 383 -13.92 16.61 55.01
CA PRO A 383 -13.19 15.32 55.14
C PRO A 383 -14.12 14.10 54.92
N THR A 384 -13.60 12.87 54.86
CA THR A 384 -14.02 11.75 55.76
C THR A 384 -13.22 10.46 55.52
N VAL A 385 -12.98 9.77 56.65
CA VAL A 385 -12.14 8.59 56.83
C VAL A 385 -12.91 7.30 56.51
N SER A 386 -12.26 6.37 55.82
CA SER A 386 -12.61 4.95 55.80
C SER A 386 -11.35 4.12 55.62
N THR A 387 -10.94 3.43 56.67
CA THR A 387 -9.82 2.48 56.74
C THR A 387 -10.23 1.10 56.19
N GLN A 388 -9.41 0.47 55.31
CA GLN A 388 -9.16 -0.98 55.13
C GLN A 388 -8.38 -1.23 53.79
N PRO A 389 -7.72 -2.39 53.56
CA PRO A 389 -6.25 -2.48 53.50
C PRO A 389 -5.67 -2.94 52.13
N SER A 390 -4.34 -2.78 52.02
CA SER A 390 -3.35 -3.54 51.20
C SER A 390 -3.77 -4.22 49.89
N ALA A 391 -3.20 -3.82 48.74
CA ALA A 391 -3.04 -4.65 47.53
C ALA A 391 -1.93 -4.06 46.61
N THR A 392 -0.76 -4.69 46.43
CA THR A 392 -0.38 -5.69 45.39
C THR A 392 -0.50 -5.22 43.94
N SER A 393 0.56 -5.46 43.16
CA SER A 393 0.72 -5.22 41.70
C SER A 393 -0.59 -5.34 40.93
N THR A 394 -0.95 -4.32 40.13
CA THR A 394 -2.15 -4.38 39.28
C THR A 394 -2.03 -5.57 38.32
N PRO A 395 -2.89 -6.61 38.48
CA PRO A 395 -2.89 -7.76 37.59
C PRO A 395 -3.29 -7.34 36.18
N ILE A 396 -2.81 -8.04 35.15
CA ILE A 396 -3.46 -8.02 33.83
C ILE A 396 -4.95 -8.27 34.10
N ASN A 397 -5.83 -7.43 33.57
CA ASN A 397 -7.27 -7.63 33.70
C ASN A 397 -7.58 -9.09 33.30
N SER A 398 -8.32 -9.81 34.14
CA SER A 398 -8.60 -11.25 33.97
C SER A 398 -9.12 -11.58 32.56
N THR A 399 -9.91 -10.69 31.96
CA THR A 399 -10.38 -10.85 30.58
C THR A 399 -9.24 -10.81 29.55
N THR A 400 -8.31 -9.84 29.66
CA THR A 400 -7.15 -9.75 28.76
C THR A 400 -6.18 -10.91 28.97
N ALA A 401 -6.00 -11.37 30.21
CA ALA A 401 -5.18 -12.55 30.49
C ALA A 401 -5.77 -13.81 29.83
N GLN A 402 -7.10 -13.98 29.92
CA GLN A 402 -7.81 -15.08 29.29
C GLN A 402 -7.77 -15.02 27.75
N ASP A 403 -7.86 -13.82 27.17
CA ASP A 403 -7.70 -13.60 25.73
C ASP A 403 -6.30 -14.02 25.27
N ILE A 404 -5.25 -13.62 26.00
CA ILE A 404 -3.86 -13.97 25.68
C ILE A 404 -3.61 -15.47 25.81
N GLU A 405 -4.17 -16.12 26.84
CA GLU A 405 -4.08 -17.58 26.98
C GLU A 405 -4.76 -18.29 25.81
N THR A 406 -5.96 -17.84 25.44
CA THR A 406 -6.72 -18.36 24.29
C THR A 406 -5.94 -18.20 22.99
N LEU A 407 -5.39 -17.01 22.75
CA LEU A 407 -4.52 -16.71 21.62
C LEU A 407 -3.30 -17.63 21.58
N THR A 408 -2.61 -17.77 22.72
CA THR A 408 -1.40 -18.60 22.82
C THR A 408 -1.69 -20.04 22.46
N GLN A 409 -2.76 -20.63 23.02
CA GLN A 409 -3.16 -22.01 22.74
C GLN A 409 -3.49 -22.22 21.26
N ARG A 410 -4.29 -21.31 20.67
CA ARG A 410 -4.68 -21.39 19.26
C ARG A 410 -3.49 -21.17 18.33
N ARG A 411 -2.60 -20.22 18.66
CA ARG A 411 -1.39 -19.93 17.89
C ARG A 411 -0.45 -21.12 17.87
N LEU A 412 -0.19 -21.74 19.02
CA LEU A 412 0.62 -22.96 19.11
C LEU A 412 0.02 -24.10 18.27
N SER A 413 -1.31 -24.30 18.37
CA SER A 413 -2.01 -25.30 17.57
C SER A 413 -1.91 -25.03 16.07
N ASN A 414 -2.03 -23.77 15.63
CA ASN A 414 -1.90 -23.40 14.23
C ASN A 414 -0.48 -23.60 13.72
N ILE A 415 0.54 -23.18 14.49
CA ILE A 415 1.95 -23.40 14.14
C ILE A 415 2.19 -24.89 13.94
N VAL A 416 1.81 -25.74 14.90
CA VAL A 416 2.05 -27.19 14.81
C VAL A 416 1.24 -27.83 13.67
N GLY A 417 -0.02 -27.41 13.49
CA GLY A 417 -0.89 -27.95 12.44
C GLY A 417 -0.41 -27.64 11.02
N ALA A 418 0.38 -26.58 10.83
CA ALA A 418 0.98 -26.23 9.54
C ALA A 418 2.32 -26.95 9.27
N LEU A 419 2.92 -27.61 10.27
CA LEU A 419 4.21 -28.28 10.12
C LEU A 419 4.07 -29.65 9.44
N GLY A 420 5.07 -29.98 8.62
CA GLY A 420 5.27 -31.31 8.03
C GLY A 420 6.69 -31.83 8.27
N GLY A 421 7.04 -32.94 7.62
CA GLY A 421 8.41 -33.46 7.61
C GLY A 421 8.84 -34.27 8.84
N ALA A 422 7.89 -34.81 9.62
CA ALA A 422 8.17 -35.64 10.80
C ALA A 422 9.11 -36.83 10.50
N SER A 423 9.01 -37.43 9.32
CA SER A 423 9.84 -38.55 8.86
C SER A 423 11.33 -38.19 8.74
N SER A 424 11.65 -36.92 8.49
CA SER A 424 13.03 -36.45 8.29
C SER A 424 13.78 -36.19 9.60
N ILE A 425 13.08 -36.07 10.73
CA ILE A 425 13.67 -35.71 12.04
C ILE A 425 14.75 -36.72 12.46
N GLY A 426 14.53 -38.02 12.22
CA GLY A 426 15.50 -39.07 12.53
C GLY A 426 16.83 -38.86 11.80
N THR A 427 16.77 -38.55 10.51
CA THR A 427 17.95 -38.25 9.69
C THR A 427 18.63 -36.97 10.16
N TRP A 428 17.89 -35.89 10.39
CA TRP A 428 18.47 -34.63 10.86
C TRP A 428 19.15 -34.75 12.23
N LEU A 429 18.61 -35.57 13.14
CA LEU A 429 19.27 -35.88 14.41
C LEU A 429 20.59 -36.62 14.22
N ALA A 430 20.65 -37.55 13.27
CA ALA A 430 21.84 -38.35 12.98
C ALA A 430 22.92 -37.54 12.25
N THR A 431 22.55 -36.55 11.43
CA THR A 431 23.48 -35.78 10.58
C THR A 431 23.84 -34.40 11.13
N LEU A 432 23.20 -33.93 12.21
CA LEU A 432 23.58 -32.68 12.88
C LEU A 432 24.98 -32.82 13.49
N ASN A 433 25.92 -32.04 12.98
CA ASN A 433 27.32 -32.11 13.40
C ASN A 433 27.57 -31.40 14.76
N ALA A 434 28.81 -31.46 15.24
CA ALA A 434 29.19 -30.85 16.52
C ALA A 434 29.13 -29.30 16.52
N SER A 435 29.18 -28.64 15.36
CA SER A 435 29.02 -27.19 15.24
C SER A 435 27.57 -26.74 15.16
N GLY A 436 26.60 -27.66 15.20
CA GLY A 436 25.17 -27.34 15.09
C GLY A 436 24.71 -27.10 13.65
N GLN A 437 25.45 -27.58 12.65
CA GLN A 437 25.12 -27.45 11.23
C GLN A 437 24.73 -28.79 10.62
N TRP A 438 23.96 -28.71 9.53
CA TRP A 438 23.69 -29.85 8.67
C TRP A 438 24.55 -29.76 7.39
N PRO A 439 25.38 -30.77 7.08
CA PRO A 439 26.34 -30.68 5.98
C PRO A 439 25.69 -30.64 4.58
N ASP A 440 24.41 -31.00 4.48
CA ASP A 440 23.65 -30.99 3.23
C ASP A 440 22.97 -29.64 2.93
N LEU A 441 23.12 -28.64 3.82
CA LEU A 441 22.61 -27.28 3.61
C LEU A 441 23.73 -26.34 3.13
N ASP A 442 23.41 -25.49 2.16
CA ASP A 442 24.29 -24.40 1.73
C ASP A 442 24.12 -23.18 2.66
N TYR A 443 25.17 -22.88 3.42
CA TYR A 443 25.24 -21.74 4.36
C TYR A 443 25.90 -20.50 3.75
N THR A 444 26.09 -20.43 2.43
CA THR A 444 26.65 -19.26 1.76
C THR A 444 25.87 -18.00 2.12
N THR A 445 26.56 -16.96 2.55
CA THR A 445 26.00 -15.71 3.10
C THR A 445 26.61 -14.49 2.42
N GLY A 446 26.06 -13.30 2.64
CA GLY A 446 26.52 -12.06 2.05
C GLY A 446 26.22 -11.95 0.55
N CYS A 447 27.11 -11.29 -0.20
CA CYS A 447 26.91 -11.07 -1.64
C CYS A 447 26.94 -12.32 -2.53
N PRO A 448 27.75 -13.36 -2.23
CA PRO A 448 27.71 -14.61 -2.98
C PRO A 448 26.45 -15.44 -2.76
N ALA A 449 25.68 -15.15 -1.70
CA ALA A 449 24.49 -15.91 -1.38
C ALA A 449 23.39 -15.73 -2.42
N GLN A 450 22.62 -16.80 -2.64
CA GLN A 450 21.40 -16.72 -3.42
C GLN A 450 20.44 -15.70 -2.78
N ARG A 451 20.06 -14.67 -3.54
CA ARG A 451 19.29 -13.52 -3.02
C ARG A 451 17.86 -13.88 -2.59
N ALA A 452 17.19 -14.76 -3.31
CA ALA A 452 15.84 -15.24 -2.97
C ALA A 452 15.87 -16.75 -2.73
N ASN A 453 14.89 -17.28 -1.98
CA ASN A 453 14.87 -18.69 -1.59
C ASN A 453 16.21 -19.13 -0.96
N TRP A 454 16.73 -18.32 -0.03
CA TRP A 454 18.08 -18.45 0.50
C TRP A 454 18.29 -19.82 1.18
N PRO A 455 19.14 -20.72 0.65
CA PRO A 455 19.23 -22.11 1.13
C PRO A 455 19.53 -22.24 2.63
N ALA A 456 20.30 -21.31 3.20
CA ALA A 456 20.66 -21.32 4.62
C ALA A 456 19.42 -21.26 5.54
N GLN A 457 18.31 -20.66 5.10
CA GLN A 457 17.07 -20.56 5.89
C GLN A 457 16.47 -21.95 6.21
N ASN A 458 16.78 -22.98 5.41
CA ASN A 458 16.33 -24.35 5.66
C ASN A 458 16.85 -24.92 6.99
N HIS A 459 17.91 -24.32 7.55
CA HIS A 459 18.35 -24.62 8.91
C HIS A 459 17.23 -24.35 9.92
N TRP A 460 16.57 -23.19 9.82
CA TRP A 460 15.47 -22.83 10.70
C TRP A 460 14.17 -23.57 10.38
N VAL A 461 13.94 -23.96 9.12
CA VAL A 461 12.84 -24.87 8.76
C VAL A 461 12.96 -26.18 9.53
N ARG A 462 14.14 -26.81 9.54
CA ARG A 462 14.41 -28.05 10.29
C ARG A 462 14.22 -27.85 11.79
N ILE A 463 14.75 -26.76 12.35
CA ILE A 463 14.61 -26.44 13.77
C ILE A 463 13.13 -26.28 14.14
N THR A 464 12.34 -25.57 13.33
CA THR A 464 10.92 -25.34 13.62
C THR A 464 10.13 -26.65 13.60
N THR A 465 10.37 -27.53 12.62
CA THR A 465 9.78 -28.88 12.60
C THR A 465 10.17 -29.71 13.83
N MET A 466 11.45 -29.69 14.20
CA MET A 466 11.95 -30.38 15.40
C MET A 466 11.34 -29.81 16.69
N ALA A 467 11.18 -28.50 16.79
CA ALA A 467 10.52 -27.84 17.92
C ALA A 467 9.03 -28.20 18.00
N GLY A 468 8.32 -28.29 16.87
CA GLY A 468 6.94 -28.76 16.82
C GLY A 468 6.79 -30.22 17.28
N ALA A 469 7.70 -31.10 16.84
CA ALA A 469 7.77 -32.48 17.30
C ALA A 469 8.05 -32.58 18.81
N TRP A 470 8.95 -31.75 19.33
CA TRP A 470 9.27 -31.71 20.76
C TRP A 470 8.10 -31.13 21.59
N HIS A 471 7.43 -30.10 21.09
CA HIS A 471 6.27 -29.48 21.73
C HIS A 471 5.11 -30.47 21.86
N GLY A 472 4.81 -31.16 20.75
CA GLY A 472 3.72 -32.13 20.61
C GLY A 472 2.66 -31.66 19.62
N GLY A 473 1.95 -32.62 19.01
CA GLY A 473 0.88 -32.37 18.02
C GLY A 473 1.28 -32.53 16.55
N LEU A 474 2.57 -32.68 16.25
CA LEU A 474 3.03 -33.03 14.89
C LEU A 474 2.79 -34.53 14.63
N ALA A 475 1.93 -34.84 13.65
CA ALA A 475 1.57 -36.20 13.31
C ALA A 475 2.80 -37.04 12.88
N GLY A 476 2.93 -38.25 13.44
CA GLY A 476 4.04 -39.17 13.15
C GLY A 476 5.35 -38.84 13.90
N ALA A 477 5.30 -37.90 14.84
CA ALA A 477 6.45 -37.48 15.64
C ALA A 477 6.25 -37.75 17.16
N GLU A 478 5.30 -38.59 17.55
CA GLU A 478 4.86 -38.77 18.95
C GLU A 478 6.02 -39.21 19.87
N LYS A 479 6.97 -40.00 19.36
CA LYS A 479 8.18 -40.44 20.08
C LYS A 479 9.14 -39.30 20.49
N TYR A 480 8.95 -38.11 19.91
CA TYR A 480 9.82 -36.95 20.11
C TYR A 480 9.27 -35.96 21.14
N VAL A 481 8.02 -36.13 21.58
CA VAL A 481 7.36 -35.23 22.53
C VAL A 481 8.17 -35.16 23.82
N LYS A 482 8.59 -33.94 24.17
CA LYS A 482 9.44 -33.62 25.33
C LYS A 482 10.74 -34.44 25.42
N ASN A 483 11.21 -35.01 24.31
CA ASN A 483 12.44 -35.80 24.27
C ASN A 483 13.68 -34.93 24.56
N PRO A 484 14.48 -35.26 25.60
CA PRO A 484 15.61 -34.41 26.01
C PRO A 484 16.76 -34.39 24.99
N ASN A 485 17.01 -35.50 24.29
CA ASN A 485 18.00 -35.54 23.21
C ASN A 485 17.60 -34.60 22.08
N LEU A 486 16.33 -34.65 21.64
CA LEU A 486 15.83 -33.72 20.63
C LEU A 486 15.95 -32.26 21.07
N ARG A 487 15.57 -31.93 22.31
CA ARG A 487 15.72 -30.57 22.87
C ARG A 487 17.18 -30.10 22.84
N SER A 488 18.12 -30.96 23.23
CA SER A 488 19.55 -30.61 23.21
C SER A 488 20.07 -30.34 21.79
N LYS A 489 19.58 -31.08 20.79
CA LYS A 489 19.95 -30.90 19.38
C LYS A 489 19.33 -29.65 18.78
N ILE A 490 18.10 -29.30 19.19
CA ILE A 490 17.48 -28.01 18.89
C ILE A 490 18.33 -26.86 19.46
N SER A 491 18.72 -26.91 20.74
CA SER A 491 19.61 -25.90 21.33
C SER A 491 20.94 -25.76 20.60
N LEU A 492 21.56 -26.88 20.23
CA LEU A 492 22.84 -26.89 19.51
C LEU A 492 22.71 -26.20 18.15
N ALA A 493 21.66 -26.51 17.39
CA ALA A 493 21.40 -25.90 16.10
C ALA A 493 21.06 -24.39 16.24
N MET A 494 20.19 -24.02 17.19
CA MET A 494 19.89 -22.60 17.47
C MET A 494 21.16 -21.82 17.86
N SER A 495 22.03 -22.42 18.67
CA SER A 495 23.28 -21.80 19.11
C SER A 495 24.22 -21.47 17.95
N PHE A 496 24.31 -22.35 16.94
CA PHE A 496 25.07 -22.07 15.72
C PHE A 496 24.61 -20.76 15.08
N TRP A 497 23.30 -20.64 14.83
CA TRP A 497 22.77 -19.44 14.17
C TRP A 497 22.97 -18.19 15.02
N PHE A 498 22.65 -18.26 16.31
CA PHE A 498 22.77 -17.11 17.21
C PHE A 498 24.22 -16.62 17.37
N GLN A 499 25.20 -17.52 17.44
CA GLN A 499 26.62 -17.16 17.50
C GLN A 499 27.13 -16.53 16.21
N ASN A 500 26.45 -16.77 15.09
CA ASN A 500 26.79 -16.23 13.77
C ASN A 500 25.78 -15.17 13.29
N ASP A 501 24.92 -14.64 14.16
CA ASP A 501 24.03 -13.52 13.82
C ASP A 501 24.89 -12.29 13.45
N PHE A 502 24.49 -11.58 12.40
CA PHE A 502 25.22 -10.40 11.98
C PHE A 502 25.10 -9.28 13.04
N THR A 503 26.19 -8.55 13.25
CA THR A 503 26.26 -7.47 14.26
C THR A 503 26.13 -6.09 13.64
N ASN A 504 26.45 -5.94 12.35
CA ASN A 504 26.31 -4.69 11.63
C ASN A 504 24.83 -4.47 11.22
N PRO A 505 24.12 -3.47 11.80
CA PRO A 505 22.71 -3.26 11.50
C PRO A 505 22.43 -2.94 10.03
N ALA A 506 23.39 -2.37 9.30
CA ALA A 506 23.23 -2.09 7.87
C ALA A 506 23.09 -3.37 7.03
N CYS A 507 23.52 -4.54 7.53
CA CYS A 507 23.33 -5.80 6.83
C CYS A 507 21.87 -6.30 6.86
N LEU A 508 21.01 -5.67 7.66
CA LEU A 508 19.58 -5.98 7.70
C LEU A 508 18.92 -5.72 6.32
N ASP A 509 19.26 -4.61 5.67
CA ASP A 509 18.58 -4.13 4.46
C ASP A 509 19.50 -3.43 3.44
N SER A 510 20.79 -3.30 3.72
CA SER A 510 21.76 -2.57 2.88
C SER A 510 22.99 -3.42 2.57
N GLY A 511 22.83 -4.74 2.58
CA GLY A 511 23.87 -5.70 2.25
C GLY A 511 24.45 -5.50 0.85
N GLY A 512 25.77 -5.55 0.74
CA GLY A 512 26.51 -5.31 -0.51
C GLY A 512 26.79 -3.84 -0.83
N THR A 513 26.36 -2.92 0.03
CA THR A 513 26.69 -1.50 -0.08
C THR A 513 27.93 -1.14 0.74
N ALA A 514 28.34 0.14 0.75
CA ALA A 514 29.45 0.61 1.57
C ALA A 514 29.21 0.46 3.09
N THR A 515 27.95 0.48 3.54
CA THR A 515 27.60 0.38 4.97
C THR A 515 27.49 -1.06 5.46
N CYS A 516 27.26 -2.03 4.57
CA CYS A 516 27.45 -3.46 4.82
C CYS A 516 28.17 -4.11 3.63
N PRO A 517 29.52 -4.03 3.57
CA PRO A 517 30.30 -4.60 2.49
C PRO A 517 30.17 -6.13 2.41
N CYS A 518 30.41 -6.70 1.23
CA CYS A 518 30.27 -8.14 0.97
C CYS A 518 31.06 -9.06 1.91
N GLY A 519 32.16 -8.57 2.50
CA GLY A 519 32.98 -9.32 3.47
C GLY A 519 32.54 -9.19 4.93
N THR A 520 31.40 -8.55 5.21
CA THR A 520 30.91 -8.38 6.58
C THR A 520 30.59 -9.75 7.20
N PRO A 521 31.13 -10.10 8.37
CA PRO A 521 30.86 -11.39 9.01
C PRO A 521 29.40 -11.55 9.46
N GLY A 522 28.96 -12.81 9.55
CA GLY A 522 27.65 -13.21 10.05
C GLY A 522 26.70 -13.72 8.97
N LEU A 523 25.57 -14.27 9.39
CA LEU A 523 24.53 -14.87 8.55
C LEU A 523 23.52 -13.80 8.11
N TRP A 524 23.80 -13.16 6.98
CA TRP A 524 22.93 -12.16 6.34
C TRP A 524 22.81 -12.37 4.82
N ASN A 525 21.82 -11.74 4.20
CA ASN A 525 21.60 -11.76 2.76
C ASN A 525 21.52 -10.34 2.18
N THR A 526 21.90 -10.13 0.92
CA THR A 526 21.75 -8.82 0.24
C THR A 526 20.29 -8.49 -0.06
N ASN A 527 19.41 -9.48 -0.07
CA ASN A 527 17.97 -9.28 0.01
C ASN A 527 17.58 -9.09 1.47
N TRP A 528 16.80 -8.04 1.74
CA TRP A 528 16.31 -7.73 3.08
C TRP A 528 15.34 -8.78 3.63
N PHE A 529 14.59 -9.47 2.74
CA PHE A 529 13.47 -10.32 3.13
C PHE A 529 13.88 -11.47 4.07
N PRO A 530 14.93 -12.27 3.78
CA PRO A 530 15.38 -13.30 4.73
C PRO A 530 15.86 -12.76 6.08
N ASN A 531 16.34 -11.50 6.13
CA ASN A 531 16.89 -10.89 7.34
C ASN A 531 15.81 -10.30 8.26
N ILE A 532 14.72 -9.77 7.67
CA ILE A 532 13.62 -9.10 8.39
C ILE A 532 12.40 -10.00 8.56
N ILE A 533 12.05 -10.82 7.56
CA ILE A 533 10.85 -11.66 7.56
C ILE A 533 11.22 -13.14 7.66
N GLY A 534 11.91 -13.67 6.65
CA GLY A 534 12.05 -15.12 6.46
C GLY A 534 12.67 -15.83 7.67
N THR A 535 13.87 -15.43 8.10
CA THR A 535 14.52 -16.03 9.27
C THR A 535 13.77 -15.69 10.56
N PRO A 536 13.43 -14.41 10.84
CA PRO A 536 12.76 -14.06 12.10
C PRO A 536 11.40 -14.76 12.31
N ASP A 537 10.64 -15.05 11.26
CA ASP A 537 9.36 -15.78 11.35
C ASP A 537 9.55 -17.25 11.76
N PHE A 538 10.62 -17.92 11.33
CA PHE A 538 10.93 -19.26 11.87
C PHE A 538 11.45 -19.21 13.31
N VAL A 539 12.25 -18.18 13.63
CA VAL A 539 12.76 -17.96 15.00
C VAL A 539 11.60 -17.72 15.96
N SER A 540 10.64 -16.84 15.62
CA SER A 540 9.51 -16.50 16.48
C SER A 540 8.67 -17.73 16.81
N ARG A 541 8.30 -18.51 15.79
CA ARG A 541 7.51 -19.75 15.93
C ARG A 541 8.24 -20.80 16.76
N THR A 542 9.53 -21.02 16.48
CA THR A 542 10.37 -21.97 17.24
C THR A 542 10.42 -21.58 18.71
N CYS A 543 10.73 -20.32 19.01
CA CYS A 543 10.89 -19.86 20.38
C CYS A 543 9.55 -19.90 21.13
N LEU A 544 8.43 -19.58 20.47
CA LEU A 544 7.10 -19.70 21.07
C LEU A 544 6.73 -21.16 21.40
N LEU A 545 7.10 -22.13 20.56
CA LEU A 545 6.90 -23.56 20.83
C LEU A 545 7.71 -24.08 22.04
N LEU A 546 8.90 -23.53 22.24
CA LEU A 546 9.80 -23.88 23.35
C LEU A 546 9.47 -23.14 24.66
N ASN A 547 8.92 -21.92 24.55
CA ASN A 547 8.42 -21.07 25.62
C ASN A 547 9.28 -21.05 26.90
N ASP A 548 8.71 -21.48 28.02
CA ASP A 548 9.29 -21.49 29.38
C ASP A 548 10.50 -22.42 29.53
N THR A 549 10.77 -23.27 28.53
CA THR A 549 11.96 -24.14 28.53
C THR A 549 13.19 -23.53 27.85
N LEU A 550 13.08 -22.31 27.34
CA LEU A 550 14.22 -21.57 26.81
C LEU A 550 15.18 -21.19 27.95
N SER A 551 16.48 -21.38 27.72
CA SER A 551 17.50 -20.77 28.58
C SER A 551 17.48 -19.25 28.43
N ALA A 552 18.03 -18.53 29.42
CA ALA A 552 18.12 -17.07 29.36
C ALA A 552 18.85 -16.55 28.10
N SER A 553 19.86 -17.29 27.64
CA SER A 553 20.58 -16.95 26.40
C SER A 553 19.75 -17.21 25.14
N GLU A 554 19.02 -18.32 25.07
CA GLU A 554 18.11 -18.59 23.95
C GLU A 554 17.00 -17.52 23.91
N LEU A 555 16.35 -17.23 25.04
CA LEU A 555 15.32 -16.19 25.12
C LEU A 555 15.84 -14.81 24.72
N GLY A 556 17.06 -14.44 25.15
CA GLY A 556 17.70 -13.18 24.76
C GLY A 556 17.95 -13.08 23.26
N ASN A 557 18.34 -14.16 22.60
CA ASN A 557 18.56 -14.17 21.16
C ASN A 557 17.25 -14.22 20.36
N CYS A 558 16.26 -15.00 20.82
CA CYS A 558 14.91 -15.02 20.26
C CYS A 558 14.32 -13.60 20.22
N THR A 559 14.31 -12.91 21.37
CA THR A 559 13.77 -11.55 21.50
C THR A 559 14.57 -10.51 20.71
N LYS A 560 15.91 -10.65 20.62
CA LYS A 560 16.76 -9.80 19.78
C LYS A 560 16.40 -9.88 18.30
N ILE A 561 16.28 -11.09 17.75
CA ILE A 561 16.02 -11.28 16.30
C ILE A 561 14.60 -10.86 15.94
N THR A 562 13.60 -11.28 16.71
CA THR A 562 12.19 -10.94 16.43
C THR A 562 11.90 -9.47 16.72
N GLY A 563 12.51 -8.90 17.76
CA GLY A 563 12.41 -7.47 18.04
C GLY A 563 13.06 -6.61 16.95
N ARG A 564 14.22 -7.04 16.40
CA ARG A 564 14.87 -6.37 15.27
C ARG A 564 13.97 -6.35 14.03
N ALA A 565 13.30 -7.46 13.74
CA ALA A 565 12.32 -7.54 12.66
C ALA A 565 11.14 -6.60 12.91
N TYR A 566 10.49 -6.69 14.07
CA TYR A 566 9.30 -5.88 14.36
C TYR A 566 9.59 -4.38 14.35
N ASN A 567 10.79 -3.96 14.77
CA ASN A 567 11.20 -2.56 14.81
C ASN A 567 11.28 -1.90 13.42
N THR A 568 11.20 -2.65 12.30
CA THR A 568 11.17 -2.05 10.96
C THR A 568 9.86 -1.32 10.65
N PHE A 569 8.80 -1.56 11.42
CA PHE A 569 7.60 -0.72 11.40
C PHE A 569 7.84 0.72 11.89
N ILE A 570 8.85 0.86 12.74
CA ILE A 570 9.19 2.08 13.44
C ILE A 570 10.32 2.78 12.67
N VAL A 571 11.37 2.03 12.30
CA VAL A 571 12.48 2.51 11.46
C VAL A 571 12.39 1.83 10.08
N PRO A 572 11.83 2.50 9.06
CA PRO A 572 11.66 1.91 7.74
C PRO A 572 12.98 1.41 7.15
N ALA A 573 12.97 0.20 6.61
CA ALA A 573 14.13 -0.37 5.95
C ALA A 573 14.41 0.35 4.62
N HIS A 574 15.68 0.62 4.30
CA HIS A 574 16.14 1.36 3.13
C HIS A 574 15.65 0.77 1.80
N GLN A 575 15.68 -0.57 1.64
CA GLN A 575 15.23 -1.24 0.41
C GLN A 575 13.71 -1.35 0.26
N VAL A 576 12.93 -1.13 1.33
CA VAL A 576 11.50 -1.46 1.38
C VAL A 576 10.61 -0.25 1.61
N GLY A 577 11.13 0.77 2.30
CA GLY A 577 10.33 1.89 2.77
C GLY A 577 9.30 1.44 3.81
N VAL A 578 8.08 1.98 3.72
CA VAL A 578 6.98 1.65 4.63
C VAL A 578 6.39 0.29 4.23
N LEU A 579 6.29 -0.63 5.19
CA LEU A 579 5.70 -1.95 4.99
C LEU A 579 4.19 -1.85 4.75
N THR A 580 3.72 -2.55 3.71
CA THR A 580 2.31 -2.60 3.27
C THR A 580 1.95 -4.00 2.79
N GLY A 581 0.66 -4.34 2.81
CA GLY A 581 0.15 -5.61 2.28
C GLY A 581 0.74 -6.82 3.02
N ALA A 582 1.13 -7.86 2.28
CA ALA A 582 1.66 -9.09 2.86
C ALA A 582 2.88 -8.86 3.76
N ASN A 583 3.83 -8.01 3.33
CA ASN A 583 5.04 -7.74 4.12
C ASN A 583 4.74 -7.12 5.49
N ALA A 584 3.66 -6.33 5.60
CA ALA A 584 3.22 -5.81 6.89
C ALA A 584 2.64 -6.92 7.77
N LEU A 585 1.88 -7.85 7.20
CA LEU A 585 1.33 -8.98 7.97
C LEU A 585 2.41 -9.91 8.48
N ASP A 586 3.39 -10.25 7.63
CA ASP A 586 4.53 -11.08 8.00
C ASP A 586 5.28 -10.52 9.22
N VAL A 587 5.62 -9.23 9.20
CA VAL A 587 6.32 -8.57 10.31
C VAL A 587 5.41 -8.45 11.54
N ALA A 588 4.11 -8.17 11.34
CA ALA A 588 3.17 -8.09 12.46
C ALA A 588 3.02 -9.45 13.17
N LYS A 589 2.98 -10.54 12.43
CA LYS A 589 2.93 -11.92 12.95
C LYS A 589 4.17 -12.26 13.79
N ILE A 590 5.37 -11.86 13.37
CA ILE A 590 6.58 -11.96 14.19
C ILE A 590 6.42 -11.19 15.51
N GLY A 591 5.82 -10.00 15.46
CA GLY A 591 5.50 -9.19 16.64
C GLY A 591 4.48 -9.83 17.57
N ILE A 592 3.45 -10.49 17.01
CA ILE A 592 2.44 -11.24 17.77
C ILE A 592 3.11 -12.39 18.52
N ASP A 593 3.93 -13.19 17.83
CA ASP A 593 4.66 -14.30 18.46
C ASP A 593 5.59 -13.82 19.58
N LEU A 594 6.29 -12.69 19.38
CA LEU A 594 7.12 -12.06 20.42
C LEU A 594 6.27 -11.56 21.60
N GLY A 595 5.12 -10.96 21.31
CA GLY A 595 4.17 -10.48 22.32
C GLY A 595 3.60 -11.61 23.17
N LEU A 596 3.30 -12.76 22.57
CA LEU A 596 2.84 -13.95 23.28
C LEU A 596 3.98 -14.55 24.13
N LEU A 597 5.18 -14.70 23.56
CA LEU A 597 6.34 -15.25 24.25
C LEU A 597 6.74 -14.44 25.50
N THR A 598 6.55 -13.12 25.45
CA THR A 598 6.93 -12.20 26.53
C THR A 598 5.74 -11.71 27.37
N VAL A 599 4.52 -12.18 27.05
CA VAL A 599 3.26 -11.73 27.66
C VAL A 599 3.12 -10.20 27.64
N ASN A 600 3.52 -9.59 26.52
CA ASN A 600 3.52 -8.14 26.33
C ASN A 600 2.23 -7.68 25.64
N VAL A 601 1.25 -7.27 26.45
CA VAL A 601 -0.08 -6.83 26.00
C VAL A 601 0.01 -5.68 24.99
N SER A 602 0.89 -4.71 25.22
CA SER A 602 0.97 -3.53 24.35
C SER A 602 1.57 -3.85 22.99
N LEU A 603 2.55 -4.74 22.94
CA LEU A 603 3.09 -5.25 21.68
C LEU A 603 2.03 -6.04 20.91
N LEU A 604 1.26 -6.90 21.60
CA LEU A 604 0.15 -7.63 20.98
C LEU A 604 -0.91 -6.68 20.40
N THR A 605 -1.32 -5.67 21.16
CA THR A 605 -2.30 -4.67 20.70
C THR A 605 -1.79 -3.89 19.49
N ASP A 606 -0.52 -3.47 19.49
CA ASP A 606 0.08 -2.77 18.33
C ASP A 606 0.15 -3.69 17.11
N ALA A 607 0.60 -4.93 17.28
CA ALA A 607 0.76 -5.87 16.17
C ALA A 607 -0.59 -6.23 15.53
N TYR A 608 -1.62 -6.53 16.32
CA TYR A 608 -2.98 -6.76 15.80
C TYR A 608 -3.60 -5.49 15.20
N SER A 609 -3.33 -4.30 15.74
CA SER A 609 -3.77 -3.03 15.12
C SER A 609 -3.17 -2.86 13.72
N ARG A 610 -1.91 -3.24 13.52
CA ARG A 610 -1.25 -3.22 12.21
C ARG A 610 -1.89 -4.20 11.24
N VAL A 611 -2.16 -5.43 11.66
CA VAL A 611 -2.90 -6.43 10.86
C VAL A 611 -4.25 -5.86 10.41
N ASN A 612 -5.03 -5.35 11.36
CA ASN A 612 -6.35 -4.79 11.12
C ASN A 612 -6.32 -3.57 10.18
N SER A 613 -5.25 -2.76 10.22
CA SER A 613 -5.08 -1.62 9.32
C SER A 613 -4.87 -2.01 7.85
N GLN A 614 -4.43 -3.24 7.59
CA GLN A 614 -4.25 -3.75 6.23
C GLN A 614 -5.52 -4.38 5.66
N MET A 615 -6.48 -4.77 6.52
CA MET A 615 -7.78 -5.32 6.12
C MET A 615 -8.75 -4.20 5.71
N VAL A 616 -8.37 -3.43 4.69
CA VAL A 616 -9.17 -2.29 4.19
C VAL A 616 -9.25 -2.30 2.67
N ILE A 617 -10.31 -1.72 2.13
CA ILE A 617 -10.45 -1.48 0.70
C ILE A 617 -9.59 -0.27 0.30
N THR A 618 -8.64 -0.50 -0.61
CA THR A 618 -7.67 0.48 -1.09
C THR A 618 -8.03 0.92 -2.50
N THR A 619 -8.45 2.18 -2.64
CA THR A 619 -8.92 2.78 -3.90
C THR A 619 -7.90 3.58 -4.72
N PRO A 620 -6.76 4.07 -4.18
CA PRO A 620 -5.77 4.75 -5.02
C PRO A 620 -5.14 3.80 -6.05
N ASP A 621 -5.00 4.25 -7.29
CA ASP A 621 -4.31 3.52 -8.35
C ASP A 621 -2.93 3.03 -7.88
N ARG A 622 -2.59 1.79 -8.23
CA ARG A 622 -1.30 1.15 -7.94
C ARG A 622 -0.93 0.97 -6.46
N ALA A 623 -1.78 1.37 -5.51
CA ALA A 623 -1.52 1.12 -4.09
C ALA A 623 -1.58 -0.38 -3.75
N ASP A 624 -0.93 -0.79 -2.68
CA ASP A 624 -0.97 -2.18 -2.23
C ASP A 624 -2.26 -2.48 -1.46
N GLY A 625 -2.73 -3.73 -1.52
CA GLY A 625 -3.87 -4.23 -0.74
C GLY A 625 -5.11 -4.57 -1.56
N ILE A 626 -6.22 -4.75 -0.85
CA ILE A 626 -7.51 -5.23 -1.38
C ILE A 626 -8.19 -4.14 -2.20
N ARG A 627 -8.62 -4.46 -3.41
CA ARG A 627 -9.35 -3.54 -4.28
C ARG A 627 -10.88 -3.68 -4.13
N PRO A 628 -11.64 -2.61 -4.42
CA PRO A 628 -13.10 -2.66 -4.51
C PRO A 628 -13.66 -3.80 -5.37
N ASP A 629 -12.99 -4.14 -6.47
CA ASP A 629 -13.39 -5.24 -7.36
C ASP A 629 -12.99 -6.65 -6.89
N GLY A 630 -12.33 -6.78 -5.73
CA GLY A 630 -11.82 -8.03 -5.17
C GLY A 630 -10.45 -8.47 -5.71
N SER A 631 -9.84 -7.72 -6.62
CA SER A 631 -8.44 -7.93 -6.97
C SER A 631 -7.51 -7.49 -5.84
N PHE A 632 -6.27 -7.97 -5.84
CA PHE A 632 -5.24 -7.59 -4.87
C PHE A 632 -4.06 -6.97 -5.61
N GLY A 633 -3.70 -5.74 -5.24
CA GLY A 633 -2.53 -5.04 -5.77
C GLY A 633 -1.31 -5.24 -4.86
N GLN A 634 -0.14 -5.47 -5.44
CA GLN A 634 1.13 -5.33 -4.74
C GLN A 634 2.20 -4.76 -5.69
N HIS A 635 3.23 -4.11 -5.16
CA HIS A 635 4.39 -3.64 -5.92
C HIS A 635 4.00 -2.68 -7.05
N THR A 636 3.26 -1.62 -6.71
CA THR A 636 2.91 -0.55 -7.66
C THR A 636 2.01 -1.06 -8.81
N GLY A 637 0.84 -1.62 -8.45
CA GLY A 637 -0.22 -1.93 -9.41
C GLY A 637 -0.03 -3.21 -10.23
N ILE A 638 0.68 -4.19 -9.67
CA ILE A 638 0.67 -5.56 -10.21
C ILE A 638 -0.48 -6.31 -9.53
N ILE A 639 -1.30 -7.02 -10.30
CA ILE A 639 -2.30 -7.93 -9.75
C ILE A 639 -1.59 -9.15 -9.16
N TYR A 640 -1.89 -9.47 -7.92
CA TYR A 640 -1.07 -10.42 -7.16
C TYR A 640 -1.89 -11.35 -6.26
N ASN A 641 -3.18 -11.56 -6.57
CA ASN A 641 -4.08 -12.43 -5.82
C ASN A 641 -3.48 -13.81 -5.51
N GLY A 642 -2.80 -14.43 -6.49
CA GLY A 642 -2.29 -15.80 -6.33
C GLY A 642 -0.93 -15.93 -5.67
N ASN A 643 -0.28 -14.84 -5.25
CA ASN A 643 0.99 -14.88 -4.52
C ASN A 643 0.95 -13.95 -3.29
N TYR A 644 1.34 -12.68 -3.40
CA TYR A 644 1.26 -11.76 -2.24
C TYR A 644 -0.15 -11.66 -1.66
N GLY A 645 -1.19 -11.75 -2.48
CA GLY A 645 -2.58 -11.83 -2.03
C GLY A 645 -2.90 -13.15 -1.30
N GLN A 646 -2.29 -14.27 -1.70
CA GLN A 646 -2.41 -15.56 -1.02
C GLN A 646 -1.68 -15.54 0.33
N ASP A 647 -0.46 -15.01 0.38
CA ASP A 647 0.31 -14.85 1.63
C ASP A 647 -0.47 -13.97 2.61
N PHE A 648 -0.96 -12.83 2.11
CA PHE A 648 -1.83 -11.92 2.85
C PHE A 648 -3.08 -12.63 3.39
N THR A 649 -3.71 -13.44 2.55
CA THR A 649 -4.93 -14.19 2.92
C THR A 649 -4.65 -15.26 3.95
N SER A 650 -3.54 -15.98 3.82
CA SER A 650 -3.15 -17.06 4.72
C SER A 650 -2.83 -16.53 6.10
N ASP A 651 -2.06 -15.43 6.17
CA ASP A 651 -1.74 -14.79 7.45
C ASP A 651 -2.98 -14.25 8.17
N ILE A 652 -3.88 -13.54 7.48
CA ILE A 652 -5.11 -13.06 8.10
C ILE A 652 -5.99 -14.23 8.53
N LEU A 653 -6.14 -15.26 7.70
CA LEU A 653 -6.94 -16.44 8.04
C LEU A 653 -6.42 -17.11 9.31
N ASP A 654 -5.10 -17.22 9.46
CA ASP A 654 -4.48 -17.78 10.65
C ASP A 654 -4.72 -16.92 11.89
N LEU A 655 -4.39 -15.64 11.80
CA LEU A 655 -4.48 -14.70 12.91
C LEU A 655 -5.92 -14.46 13.37
N GLU A 656 -6.90 -14.45 12.47
CA GLU A 656 -8.30 -14.22 12.82
C GLU A 656 -9.00 -15.45 13.38
N VAL A 657 -8.57 -16.66 13.00
CA VAL A 657 -9.01 -17.88 13.69
C VAL A 657 -8.41 -17.94 15.09
N GLU A 658 -7.20 -17.43 15.29
CA GLU A 658 -6.60 -17.32 16.63
C GLU A 658 -7.35 -16.29 17.47
N ALA A 659 -7.59 -15.09 16.92
CA ALA A 659 -8.17 -13.96 17.63
C ALA A 659 -9.70 -14.02 17.81
N GLY A 660 -10.41 -14.92 17.14
CA GLY A 660 -11.87 -14.99 17.18
C GLY A 660 -12.46 -14.99 18.60
N GLY A 661 -13.36 -14.04 18.89
CA GLY A 661 -13.99 -13.86 20.19
C GLY A 661 -13.14 -13.14 21.24
N THR A 662 -11.91 -12.73 20.92
CA THR A 662 -11.03 -11.94 21.80
C THR A 662 -11.08 -10.46 21.43
N GLN A 663 -10.46 -9.59 22.24
CA GLN A 663 -10.32 -8.16 21.93
C GLN A 663 -9.47 -7.85 20.68
N PHE A 664 -8.76 -8.83 20.13
CA PHE A 664 -7.81 -8.64 19.02
C PHE A 664 -8.38 -8.91 17.63
N GLN A 665 -9.60 -9.48 17.55
CA GLN A 665 -10.24 -9.83 16.29
C GLN A 665 -10.51 -8.62 15.37
N ALA A 666 -10.66 -8.89 14.08
CA ALA A 666 -10.96 -7.88 13.08
C ALA A 666 -12.32 -7.20 13.29
N SER A 667 -12.35 -5.91 12.98
CA SER A 667 -13.59 -5.12 12.92
C SER A 667 -14.52 -5.61 11.81
N PRO A 668 -15.84 -5.37 11.90
CA PRO A 668 -16.78 -5.75 10.83
C PRO A 668 -16.42 -5.20 9.44
N ALA A 669 -15.83 -4.00 9.38
CA ALA A 669 -15.35 -3.42 8.14
C ALA A 669 -14.16 -4.22 7.56
N GLY A 670 -13.24 -4.67 8.42
CA GLY A 670 -12.13 -5.52 8.02
C GLY A 670 -12.58 -6.89 7.53
N GLN A 671 -13.53 -7.51 8.23
CA GLN A 671 -14.14 -8.78 7.81
C GLN A 671 -14.80 -8.67 6.43
N THR A 672 -15.47 -7.55 6.16
CA THR A 672 -16.10 -7.27 4.85
C THR A 672 -15.05 -7.07 3.75
N ALA A 673 -13.97 -6.33 4.03
CA ALA A 673 -12.87 -6.17 3.08
C ALA A 673 -12.22 -7.52 2.74
N PHE A 674 -11.99 -8.36 3.74
CA PHE A 674 -11.44 -9.70 3.55
C PHE A 674 -12.36 -10.62 2.74
N ALA A 675 -13.67 -10.60 3.01
CA ALA A 675 -14.66 -11.31 2.21
C ALA A 675 -14.70 -10.85 0.74
N THR A 676 -14.45 -9.56 0.49
CA THR A 676 -14.37 -8.99 -0.86
C THR A 676 -13.21 -9.59 -1.65
N LEU A 677 -12.04 -9.78 -1.00
CA LEU A 677 -10.87 -10.44 -1.60
C LEU A 677 -11.20 -11.87 -2.07
N PHE A 678 -11.76 -12.71 -1.19
CA PHE A 678 -12.16 -14.08 -1.54
C PHE A 678 -13.20 -14.14 -2.66
N THR A 679 -14.11 -13.16 -2.68
CA THR A 679 -15.08 -13.05 -3.78
C THR A 679 -14.36 -12.83 -5.11
N GLY A 680 -13.28 -12.05 -5.14
CA GLY A 680 -12.40 -11.92 -6.31
C GLY A 680 -11.61 -13.18 -6.63
N ASP A 681 -10.94 -13.76 -5.62
CA ASP A 681 -10.10 -14.94 -5.75
C ASP A 681 -10.81 -16.14 -6.37
N SER A 682 -12.10 -16.33 -6.07
CA SER A 682 -12.90 -17.41 -6.66
C SER A 682 -12.89 -17.41 -8.20
N TRP A 683 -12.78 -16.24 -8.83
CA TRP A 683 -12.72 -16.09 -10.28
C TRP A 683 -11.32 -16.29 -10.85
N MET A 684 -10.29 -16.36 -10.02
CA MET A 684 -8.88 -16.49 -10.42
C MET A 684 -8.32 -17.90 -10.17
N ILE A 685 -9.10 -18.78 -9.55
CA ILE A 685 -8.72 -20.18 -9.28
C ILE A 685 -9.37 -21.12 -10.30
N TYR A 686 -8.57 -21.94 -10.99
CA TYR A 686 -9.04 -23.00 -11.89
C TYR A 686 -8.63 -24.37 -11.35
N TYR A 687 -9.20 -25.43 -11.92
CA TYR A 687 -8.90 -26.81 -11.55
C TYR A 687 -8.11 -27.52 -12.66
N ASN A 688 -6.99 -28.13 -12.33
CA ASN A 688 -6.34 -29.09 -13.20
C ASN A 688 -7.04 -30.45 -13.05
N ALA A 689 -7.87 -30.83 -14.02
CA ALA A 689 -8.62 -32.07 -14.06
C ALA A 689 -7.75 -33.32 -14.30
N VAL A 690 -6.50 -33.15 -14.74
CA VAL A 690 -5.54 -34.24 -14.93
C VAL A 690 -4.89 -34.60 -13.60
N THR A 691 -4.41 -33.60 -12.86
CA THR A 691 -3.70 -33.80 -11.57
C THR A 691 -4.63 -33.72 -10.36
N GLN A 692 -5.87 -33.27 -10.56
CA GLN A 692 -6.89 -33.06 -9.55
C GLN A 692 -6.55 -31.96 -8.52
N VAL A 693 -5.89 -30.90 -8.97
CA VAL A 693 -5.36 -29.82 -8.14
C VAL A 693 -5.99 -28.47 -8.52
N LEU A 694 -6.27 -27.62 -7.53
CA LEU A 694 -6.62 -26.22 -7.76
C LEU A 694 -5.35 -25.38 -7.97
N HIS A 695 -5.35 -24.53 -8.98
CA HIS A 695 -4.26 -23.60 -9.30
C HIS A 695 -4.78 -22.18 -9.43
N TRP A 696 -3.91 -21.21 -9.15
CA TRP A 696 -4.12 -19.82 -9.52
C TRP A 696 -3.85 -19.61 -11.01
N ASP A 697 -4.61 -18.71 -11.64
CA ASP A 697 -4.27 -18.20 -12.97
C ASP A 697 -2.85 -17.61 -12.99
N PHE A 698 -2.04 -17.98 -13.98
CA PHE A 698 -0.66 -17.50 -14.11
C PHE A 698 -0.56 -15.97 -14.22
N SER A 699 -1.62 -15.28 -14.67
CA SER A 699 -1.65 -13.82 -14.78
C SER A 699 -1.63 -13.11 -13.42
N VAL A 700 -1.97 -13.82 -12.33
CA VAL A 700 -2.07 -13.24 -10.97
C VAL A 700 -0.94 -13.69 -10.04
N LEU A 701 0.13 -14.25 -10.62
CA LEU A 701 1.34 -14.71 -9.94
C LEU A 701 2.53 -13.75 -10.09
N GLY A 702 2.41 -12.72 -10.93
CA GLY A 702 3.49 -11.79 -11.24
C GLY A 702 4.77 -12.50 -11.68
N ARG A 703 5.87 -12.29 -10.95
CA ARG A 703 7.18 -12.89 -11.29
C ARG A 703 7.27 -14.40 -11.04
N PHE A 704 6.33 -14.98 -10.30
CA PHE A 704 6.43 -16.39 -9.88
C PHE A 704 6.06 -17.39 -10.97
N ILE A 705 5.60 -16.93 -12.13
CA ILE A 705 5.55 -17.75 -13.35
C ILE A 705 6.91 -18.38 -13.71
N ALA A 706 8.00 -17.86 -13.15
CA ALA A 706 9.35 -18.38 -13.28
C ALA A 706 9.65 -19.68 -12.51
N PHE A 707 8.67 -20.28 -11.83
CA PHE A 707 8.85 -21.52 -11.07
C PHE A 707 7.97 -22.66 -11.61
N PRO A 708 8.49 -23.89 -11.72
CA PRO A 708 7.68 -25.06 -12.06
C PRO A 708 6.74 -25.46 -10.93
N THR A 709 5.66 -26.17 -11.26
CA THR A 709 4.72 -26.75 -10.29
C THR A 709 5.37 -27.74 -9.33
N ALA A 710 6.46 -28.39 -9.75
CA ALA A 710 7.28 -29.29 -8.93
C ALA A 710 7.92 -28.56 -7.73
N ASP A 711 8.12 -27.23 -7.81
CA ASP A 711 8.49 -26.42 -6.67
C ASP A 711 7.23 -26.13 -5.83
N SER A 712 6.67 -27.16 -5.19
CA SER A 712 5.32 -27.15 -4.59
C SER A 712 5.04 -26.09 -3.53
N PHE A 713 6.07 -25.40 -3.03
CA PHE A 713 5.96 -24.27 -2.10
C PHE A 713 5.85 -22.92 -2.82
N GLN A 714 5.97 -22.91 -4.15
CA GLN A 714 5.82 -21.73 -4.99
C GLN A 714 4.35 -21.58 -5.45
N PRO A 715 3.89 -20.36 -5.74
CA PRO A 715 2.52 -20.07 -6.18
C PRO A 715 2.05 -20.77 -7.45
N THR A 716 2.96 -21.32 -8.26
CA THR A 716 2.62 -22.10 -9.46
C THR A 716 2.15 -23.51 -9.12
N GLY A 717 2.49 -24.03 -7.93
CA GLY A 717 1.96 -25.28 -7.40
C GLY A 717 0.48 -25.21 -7.00
N PRO A 718 0.00 -26.17 -6.19
CA PRO A 718 -1.36 -26.16 -5.64
C PRO A 718 -1.69 -24.88 -4.87
N VAL A 719 -2.93 -24.38 -5.01
CA VAL A 719 -3.47 -23.31 -4.17
C VAL A 719 -3.32 -23.69 -2.70
N SER A 720 -2.58 -22.88 -1.95
CA SER A 720 -2.22 -23.15 -0.56
C SER A 720 -3.18 -22.50 0.42
N LEU A 721 -4.49 -22.70 0.22
CA LEU A 721 -5.55 -22.19 1.09
C LEU A 721 -6.29 -23.32 1.80
N ASN A 722 -6.40 -23.25 3.13
CA ASN A 722 -7.16 -24.23 3.90
C ASN A 722 -8.66 -23.94 3.83
N LEU A 723 -9.35 -24.56 2.85
CA LEU A 723 -10.79 -24.36 2.62
C LEU A 723 -11.65 -24.70 3.86
N THR A 724 -11.25 -25.70 4.66
CA THR A 724 -11.96 -26.03 5.90
C THR A 724 -11.87 -24.88 6.91
N LYS A 725 -10.68 -24.32 7.11
CA LYS A 725 -10.46 -23.19 8.01
C LYS A 725 -11.22 -21.94 7.54
N ILE A 726 -11.24 -21.68 6.23
CA ILE A 726 -12.03 -20.58 5.64
C ILE A 726 -13.53 -20.78 5.93
N GLY A 727 -14.04 -22.00 5.77
CA GLY A 727 -15.45 -22.30 6.07
C GLY A 727 -15.80 -22.16 7.56
N VAL A 728 -14.88 -22.48 8.46
CA VAL A 728 -15.03 -22.25 9.90
C VAL A 728 -15.08 -20.76 10.21
N LEU A 729 -14.10 -19.99 9.72
CA LEU A 729 -14.07 -18.54 9.92
C LEU A 729 -15.29 -17.84 9.32
N GLY A 730 -15.73 -18.29 8.14
CA GLY A 730 -16.94 -17.79 7.50
C GLY A 730 -18.20 -18.00 8.34
N LYS A 731 -18.34 -19.13 9.02
CA LYS A 731 -19.45 -19.37 9.95
C LYS A 731 -19.37 -18.49 11.19
N GLU A 732 -18.17 -18.37 11.77
CA GLU A 732 -17.93 -17.54 12.96
C GLU A 732 -18.26 -16.07 12.69
N TRP A 733 -17.78 -15.53 11.57
CA TRP A 733 -18.04 -14.16 11.14
C TRP A 733 -19.41 -13.96 10.51
N LYS A 734 -20.19 -15.03 10.32
CA LYS A 734 -21.47 -15.00 9.59
C LYS A 734 -21.31 -14.41 8.18
N SER A 735 -20.17 -14.68 7.53
CA SER A 735 -19.85 -14.22 6.18
C SER A 735 -20.30 -15.24 5.14
N PRO A 736 -21.36 -14.95 4.36
CA PRO A 736 -21.83 -15.87 3.32
C PRO A 736 -20.80 -16.07 2.21
N ASP A 737 -19.97 -15.05 1.93
CA ASP A 737 -18.97 -15.11 0.86
C ASP A 737 -17.82 -16.07 1.20
N LEU A 738 -17.32 -16.06 2.43
CA LEU A 738 -16.30 -17.01 2.89
C LEU A 738 -16.84 -18.45 2.91
N VAL A 739 -18.08 -18.62 3.41
CA VAL A 739 -18.75 -19.93 3.37
C VAL A 739 -18.87 -20.41 1.93
N LYS A 740 -19.39 -19.58 1.03
CA LYS A 740 -19.56 -19.91 -0.39
C LYS A 740 -18.23 -20.25 -1.06
N PHE A 741 -17.18 -19.47 -0.82
CA PHE A 741 -15.84 -19.74 -1.34
C PHE A 741 -15.36 -21.15 -0.93
N SER A 742 -15.42 -21.45 0.38
CA SER A 742 -14.99 -22.75 0.89
C SER A 742 -15.79 -23.92 0.32
N THR A 743 -17.12 -23.80 0.30
CA THR A 743 -18.00 -24.89 -0.15
C THR A 743 -17.90 -25.12 -1.65
N ASN A 744 -17.79 -24.06 -2.43
CA ASN A 744 -17.76 -24.16 -3.88
C ASN A 744 -16.45 -24.76 -4.37
N LEU A 745 -15.32 -24.44 -3.74
CA LEU A 745 -14.00 -24.95 -4.12
C LEU A 745 -13.66 -26.32 -3.50
N SER A 746 -14.42 -26.79 -2.51
CA SER A 746 -14.25 -28.15 -1.94
C SER A 746 -14.96 -29.24 -2.78
N GLY A 747 -15.58 -28.88 -3.90
CA GLY A 747 -16.29 -29.81 -4.77
C GLY A 747 -15.35 -30.66 -5.64
N ASN A 748 -15.92 -31.70 -6.25
CA ASN A 748 -15.25 -32.45 -7.31
C ASN A 748 -15.52 -31.78 -8.65
N PHE A 749 -14.49 -31.57 -9.45
CA PHE A 749 -14.60 -30.97 -10.78
C PHE A 749 -14.08 -31.95 -11.84
N THR A 750 -14.54 -31.79 -13.07
CA THR A 750 -14.17 -32.64 -14.22
C THR A 750 -13.47 -31.86 -15.33
N ASN A 751 -13.34 -30.55 -15.16
CA ASN A 751 -12.76 -29.61 -16.11
C ASN A 751 -12.19 -28.40 -15.36
N ALA A 752 -11.62 -27.44 -16.10
CA ALA A 752 -10.95 -26.27 -15.56
C ALA A 752 -11.83 -25.36 -14.70
N ASN A 753 -13.15 -25.35 -14.91
CA ASN A 753 -14.04 -24.45 -14.21
C ASN A 753 -14.37 -24.95 -12.79
N ALA A 754 -13.49 -24.61 -11.85
CA ALA A 754 -13.72 -24.80 -10.42
C ALA A 754 -14.81 -23.86 -9.87
N GLY A 755 -15.49 -24.29 -8.81
CA GLY A 755 -16.36 -23.42 -8.01
C GLY A 755 -17.77 -23.17 -8.56
N ASN A 756 -18.17 -23.86 -9.63
CA ASN A 756 -19.47 -23.70 -10.30
C ASN A 756 -19.79 -22.23 -10.67
N LEU A 757 -18.77 -21.46 -11.03
CA LEU A 757 -18.94 -20.09 -11.49
C LEU A 757 -19.30 -20.11 -12.96
N LEU A 758 -20.31 -19.33 -13.36
CA LEU A 758 -20.66 -19.13 -14.77
C LEU A 758 -20.81 -17.63 -15.02
N GLY A 759 -20.34 -17.20 -16.18
CA GLY A 759 -20.51 -15.84 -16.66
C GLY A 759 -19.21 -15.06 -16.76
N ASN A 760 -19.31 -13.74 -16.64
CA ASN A 760 -18.24 -12.80 -16.94
C ASN A 760 -17.98 -11.86 -15.76
N ARG A 761 -16.70 -11.52 -15.51
CA ARG A 761 -16.33 -10.50 -14.53
C ARG A 761 -15.17 -9.63 -15.00
N MET A 762 -15.35 -8.32 -14.86
CA MET A 762 -14.30 -7.31 -15.05
C MET A 762 -13.73 -6.87 -13.70
N PHE A 763 -12.42 -6.99 -13.54
CA PHE A 763 -11.62 -6.44 -12.45
C PHE A 763 -10.99 -5.13 -12.92
N PHE A 764 -11.78 -4.07 -12.82
CA PHE A 764 -11.46 -2.75 -13.38
C PHE A 764 -10.30 -2.05 -12.66
N ASP A 765 -10.02 -2.35 -11.39
CA ASP A 765 -8.93 -1.71 -10.65
C ASP A 765 -7.54 -2.21 -11.08
N ASN A 766 -7.48 -3.40 -11.67
CA ASN A 766 -6.23 -4.05 -12.06
C ASN A 766 -6.25 -4.57 -13.51
N ASP A 767 -7.12 -4.07 -14.38
CA ASP A 767 -7.13 -4.37 -15.83
C ASP A 767 -7.16 -5.88 -16.16
N TYR A 768 -8.00 -6.65 -15.45
CA TYR A 768 -8.12 -8.10 -15.62
C TYR A 768 -9.58 -8.51 -15.83
N MET A 769 -9.83 -9.54 -16.63
CA MET A 769 -11.19 -10.00 -16.94
C MET A 769 -11.23 -11.52 -17.04
N VAL A 770 -12.33 -12.12 -16.60
CA VAL A 770 -12.52 -13.58 -16.62
C VAL A 770 -13.86 -13.92 -17.23
N GLN A 771 -13.86 -14.88 -18.15
CA GLN A 771 -15.05 -15.61 -18.61
C GLN A 771 -15.02 -17.04 -18.06
N ARG A 772 -16.08 -17.44 -17.38
CA ARG A 772 -16.31 -18.78 -16.85
C ARG A 772 -17.44 -19.43 -17.64
N GLY A 773 -17.09 -20.39 -18.49
CA GLY A 773 -18.03 -21.20 -19.26
C GLY A 773 -18.38 -22.50 -18.57
N ALA A 774 -19.16 -23.36 -19.23
CA ALA A 774 -19.57 -24.63 -18.62
C ALA A 774 -18.40 -25.61 -18.41
N SER A 775 -17.40 -25.58 -19.30
CA SER A 775 -16.25 -26.49 -19.29
C SER A 775 -14.90 -25.77 -19.41
N SER A 776 -14.89 -24.44 -19.50
CA SER A 776 -13.68 -23.66 -19.76
C SER A 776 -13.60 -22.38 -18.94
N VAL A 777 -12.37 -21.93 -18.69
CA VAL A 777 -12.08 -20.62 -18.08
C VAL A 777 -11.17 -19.85 -19.02
N SER A 778 -11.60 -18.66 -19.46
CA SER A 778 -10.73 -17.75 -20.19
C SER A 778 -10.37 -16.55 -19.35
N THR A 779 -9.08 -16.25 -19.25
CA THR A 779 -8.55 -15.13 -18.47
C THR A 779 -7.86 -14.13 -19.40
N LEU A 780 -8.18 -12.86 -19.25
CA LEU A 780 -7.65 -11.76 -20.05
C LEU A 780 -6.90 -10.80 -19.14
N ARG A 781 -5.59 -10.69 -19.37
CA ARG A 781 -4.70 -9.76 -18.68
C ARG A 781 -4.36 -8.59 -19.59
N MET A 782 -4.71 -7.39 -19.14
CA MET A 782 -4.36 -6.11 -19.75
C MET A 782 -3.55 -5.27 -18.75
N PHE A 783 -3.16 -4.06 -19.14
CA PHE A 783 -2.58 -3.06 -18.23
C PHE A 783 -2.71 -1.64 -18.81
N SER A 784 -2.67 -0.63 -17.94
CA SER A 784 -2.99 0.76 -18.24
C SER A 784 -2.09 1.72 -17.47
N THR A 785 -2.37 3.03 -17.52
CA THR A 785 -1.75 4.01 -16.62
C THR A 785 -1.95 3.73 -15.13
N ARG A 786 -2.88 2.83 -14.78
CA ARG A 786 -3.25 2.46 -13.40
C ARG A 786 -2.60 1.17 -12.93
N SER A 787 -1.85 0.48 -13.79
CA SER A 787 -1.26 -0.84 -13.48
C SER A 787 0.10 -1.03 -14.14
N THR A 788 0.81 -2.07 -13.71
CA THR A 788 2.13 -2.45 -14.22
C THR A 788 2.03 -3.83 -14.89
N ASN A 789 2.77 -4.04 -15.98
CA ASN A 789 2.67 -5.27 -16.77
C ASN A 789 3.06 -6.55 -16.00
N THR A 790 4.14 -6.51 -15.23
CA THR A 790 4.63 -7.53 -14.29
C THR A 790 5.89 -6.96 -13.60
N GLU A 791 6.76 -7.77 -13.00
CA GLU A 791 8.08 -7.35 -12.52
C GLU A 791 9.19 -8.35 -12.87
N CYS A 792 10.43 -7.86 -12.90
CA CYS A 792 11.62 -8.70 -12.71
C CYS A 792 12.35 -8.23 -11.46
N THR A 793 12.37 -9.09 -10.45
CA THR A 793 13.04 -8.86 -9.17
C THR A 793 13.68 -10.16 -8.71
N ASN A 794 14.85 -10.09 -8.07
CA ASN A 794 15.58 -11.27 -7.58
C ASN A 794 15.84 -12.34 -8.66
N LEU A 795 16.17 -11.91 -9.88
CA LEU A 795 16.43 -12.75 -11.06
C LEU A 795 15.22 -13.54 -11.59
N ALA A 796 14.03 -13.36 -11.01
CA ALA A 796 12.81 -14.00 -11.48
C ALA A 796 12.13 -13.17 -12.58
N ASN A 797 11.64 -13.87 -13.61
CA ASN A 797 10.83 -13.36 -14.71
C ASN A 797 11.52 -12.30 -15.61
N PRO A 798 12.76 -12.54 -16.09
CA PRO A 798 13.46 -11.60 -16.96
C PRO A 798 12.76 -11.38 -18.30
N PHE A 799 11.99 -12.34 -18.79
CA PHE A 799 11.37 -12.29 -20.12
C PHE A 799 9.89 -11.88 -20.12
N GLY A 800 9.34 -11.53 -18.95
CA GLY A 800 7.90 -11.29 -18.76
C GLY A 800 7.30 -10.02 -19.35
N PHE A 801 8.00 -9.31 -20.24
CA PHE A 801 7.55 -8.02 -20.78
C PHE A 801 6.11 -8.05 -21.35
N HIS A 802 5.79 -9.09 -22.13
CA HIS A 802 4.50 -9.20 -22.83
C HIS A 802 3.37 -9.85 -22.01
N LEU A 803 3.56 -10.14 -20.72
CA LEU A 803 2.55 -10.86 -19.91
C LEU A 803 1.22 -10.12 -19.72
N SER A 804 1.15 -8.83 -20.04
CA SER A 804 -0.07 -8.01 -19.92
C SER A 804 -0.49 -7.32 -21.21
N ASP A 805 0.09 -7.66 -22.36
CA ASP A 805 -0.19 -6.99 -23.65
C ASP A 805 -1.51 -7.51 -24.30
N GLY A 806 -2.55 -7.70 -23.48
CA GLY A 806 -3.78 -8.36 -23.88
C GLY A 806 -3.66 -9.90 -23.89
N SER A 807 -2.96 -10.46 -22.90
CA SER A 807 -2.74 -11.90 -22.78
C SER A 807 -4.06 -12.62 -22.49
N LEU A 808 -4.49 -13.50 -23.39
CA LEU A 808 -5.72 -14.29 -23.28
C LEU A 808 -5.36 -15.78 -23.15
N ARG A 809 -5.59 -16.37 -21.97
CA ARG A 809 -5.40 -17.80 -21.72
C ARG A 809 -6.75 -18.50 -21.67
N THR A 810 -6.81 -19.74 -22.16
CA THR A 810 -8.03 -20.57 -22.11
C THR A 810 -7.72 -21.94 -21.53
N TYR A 811 -8.23 -22.18 -20.33
CA TYR A 811 -8.14 -23.45 -19.61
C TYR A 811 -9.38 -24.29 -19.91
N VAL A 812 -9.20 -25.57 -20.26
CA VAL A 812 -10.28 -26.55 -20.46
C VAL A 812 -10.07 -27.74 -19.52
N GLN A 813 -8.87 -28.31 -19.51
CA GLN A 813 -8.46 -29.33 -18.54
C GLN A 813 -7.68 -28.73 -17.37
N GLY A 814 -7.16 -27.51 -17.50
CA GLY A 814 -6.40 -26.77 -16.48
C GLY A 814 -4.88 -26.89 -16.63
N ASN A 815 -4.37 -27.93 -17.29
CA ASN A 815 -2.93 -28.12 -17.45
C ASN A 815 -2.32 -27.42 -18.68
N GLU A 816 -3.10 -26.67 -19.45
CA GLU A 816 -2.70 -26.14 -20.77
C GLU A 816 -1.39 -25.35 -20.76
N TYR A 817 -1.16 -24.57 -19.71
CA TYR A 817 -0.01 -23.68 -19.58
C TYR A 817 0.94 -24.12 -18.46
N GLU A 818 0.75 -25.32 -17.92
CA GLU A 818 1.55 -25.87 -16.83
C GLU A 818 2.99 -26.12 -17.29
N ASP A 819 3.96 -25.61 -16.54
CA ASP A 819 5.40 -25.83 -16.73
C ASP A 819 5.98 -25.47 -18.11
N ILE A 820 5.28 -24.67 -18.92
CA ILE A 820 5.77 -24.24 -20.24
C ILE A 820 6.71 -23.03 -20.18
N ALA A 821 6.72 -22.26 -19.09
CA ALA A 821 7.35 -20.94 -19.03
C ALA A 821 8.87 -20.96 -19.33
N ALA A 822 9.56 -22.03 -18.95
CA ALA A 822 10.98 -22.19 -19.23
C ALA A 822 11.29 -22.47 -20.72
N ALA A 823 10.34 -23.04 -21.46
CA ALA A 823 10.53 -23.52 -22.83
C ALA A 823 9.75 -22.71 -23.88
N MET A 824 8.80 -21.88 -23.46
CA MET A 824 7.96 -21.09 -24.35
C MET A 824 8.73 -19.94 -25.02
N ASP A 825 8.27 -19.54 -26.20
CA ASP A 825 8.68 -18.28 -26.80
C ASP A 825 7.87 -17.13 -26.18
N TRP A 826 8.57 -16.26 -25.44
CA TRP A 826 7.98 -15.13 -24.72
C TRP A 826 7.49 -13.99 -25.63
N ASN A 827 7.76 -14.03 -26.95
CA ASN A 827 7.09 -13.18 -27.94
C ASN A 827 5.76 -13.77 -28.44
N LEU A 828 5.45 -15.03 -28.07
CA LEU A 828 4.23 -15.74 -28.45
C LEU A 828 3.32 -15.97 -27.24
N ILE A 829 3.24 -15.01 -26.31
CA ILE A 829 2.29 -15.09 -25.19
C ILE A 829 0.85 -15.19 -25.76
N PRO A 830 0.02 -16.14 -25.28
CA PRO A 830 -1.34 -16.32 -25.80
C PRO A 830 -2.15 -15.02 -25.83
N GLY A 831 -2.77 -14.70 -26.98
CA GLY A 831 -3.69 -13.58 -27.14
C GLY A 831 -3.08 -12.21 -27.50
N ILE A 832 -1.77 -12.00 -27.32
CA ILE A 832 -1.15 -10.69 -27.52
C ILE A 832 -1.10 -10.28 -29.00
N THR A 833 -0.89 -8.98 -29.24
CA THR A 833 -0.46 -8.46 -30.55
C THR A 833 0.87 -7.73 -30.38
N THR A 834 1.92 -8.17 -31.08
CA THR A 834 3.30 -7.65 -30.92
C THR A 834 4.04 -7.55 -32.25
N ASP A 835 5.06 -6.69 -32.31
CA ASP A 835 6.09 -6.71 -33.35
C ASP A 835 7.20 -7.68 -32.93
N TYR A 836 7.17 -8.88 -33.51
CA TYR A 836 7.91 -10.05 -33.00
C TYR A 836 9.41 -9.77 -32.83
N GLY A 837 9.90 -9.89 -31.59
CA GLY A 837 11.31 -9.71 -31.25
C GLY A 837 11.82 -8.26 -31.28
N ALA A 838 10.96 -7.27 -31.55
CA ALA A 838 11.39 -5.87 -31.63
C ALA A 838 11.68 -5.25 -30.25
N THR A 839 11.04 -5.75 -29.19
CA THR A 839 11.37 -5.39 -27.81
C THR A 839 12.31 -6.44 -27.21
N PRO A 840 13.53 -6.07 -26.78
CA PRO A 840 14.43 -7.00 -26.13
C PRO A 840 13.83 -7.57 -24.84
N LEU A 841 13.85 -8.89 -24.66
CA LEU A 841 13.32 -9.52 -23.46
C LEU A 841 14.43 -9.65 -22.40
N ASN A 842 14.38 -8.79 -21.39
CA ASN A 842 15.26 -8.81 -20.22
C ASN A 842 14.67 -7.96 -19.08
N CYS A 843 15.24 -8.06 -17.88
CA CYS A 843 14.74 -7.37 -16.69
C CYS A 843 14.66 -5.84 -16.83
N ALA A 844 15.47 -5.21 -17.69
CA ALA A 844 15.41 -3.76 -17.89
C ALA A 844 14.16 -3.31 -18.66
N GLN A 845 13.56 -4.21 -19.45
CA GLN A 845 12.32 -3.92 -20.16
C GLN A 845 11.08 -4.28 -19.32
N THR A 846 11.15 -5.34 -18.50
CA THR A 846 10.10 -5.76 -17.57
C THR A 846 9.78 -4.67 -16.52
N GLY A 847 8.59 -4.65 -15.91
CA GLY A 847 8.22 -3.63 -14.92
C GLY A 847 7.79 -2.30 -15.53
N ALA A 848 7.06 -2.34 -16.65
CA ALA A 848 6.58 -1.15 -17.34
C ALA A 848 5.17 -0.78 -16.86
N ILE A 849 4.98 0.50 -16.52
CA ILE A 849 3.66 1.08 -16.29
C ILE A 849 3.05 1.39 -17.66
N GLY A 850 1.76 1.08 -17.83
CA GLY A 850 1.05 1.40 -19.06
C GLY A 850 0.94 2.91 -19.27
N ILE A 851 0.78 3.31 -20.53
CA ILE A 851 0.75 4.74 -20.91
C ILE A 851 -0.60 5.17 -21.50
N GLU A 852 -1.45 4.19 -21.79
CA GLU A 852 -2.81 4.41 -22.28
C GLU A 852 -3.80 4.25 -21.12
N SER A 853 -4.76 5.16 -21.03
CA SER A 853 -5.83 5.08 -20.02
C SER A 853 -7.02 4.26 -20.48
N PHE A 854 -7.26 4.15 -21.80
CA PHE A 854 -8.38 3.39 -22.36
C PHE A 854 -8.06 1.89 -22.32
N VAL A 855 -8.29 1.29 -21.17
CA VAL A 855 -8.10 -0.13 -20.90
C VAL A 855 -9.14 -0.55 -19.86
N GLY A 856 -9.89 -1.60 -20.11
CA GLY A 856 -10.95 -2.03 -19.21
C GLY A 856 -12.06 -2.74 -19.95
N GLY A 857 -13.27 -2.76 -19.41
CA GLY A 857 -14.35 -3.48 -20.06
C GLY A 857 -15.72 -3.30 -19.41
N ALA A 858 -16.76 -3.72 -20.13
CA ALA A 858 -18.11 -3.82 -19.60
C ALA A 858 -18.46 -5.28 -19.34
N SER A 859 -19.19 -5.53 -18.27
CA SER A 859 -19.66 -6.86 -17.89
C SER A 859 -21.06 -6.75 -17.29
N ASN A 860 -21.97 -7.63 -17.71
CA ASN A 860 -23.29 -7.75 -17.09
C ASN A 860 -23.39 -8.96 -16.14
N GLY A 861 -22.26 -9.58 -15.80
CA GLY A 861 -22.19 -10.79 -14.98
C GLY A 861 -22.27 -12.10 -15.77
N GLN A 862 -22.78 -12.09 -17.01
CA GLN A 862 -22.91 -13.29 -17.86
C GLN A 862 -21.99 -13.24 -19.08
N ILE A 863 -22.00 -12.10 -19.78
CA ILE A 863 -21.22 -11.80 -20.97
C ILE A 863 -20.47 -10.48 -20.76
N GLY A 864 -19.48 -10.20 -21.60
CA GLY A 864 -18.65 -9.02 -21.40
C GLY A 864 -17.86 -8.60 -22.62
N VAL A 865 -17.34 -7.38 -22.59
CA VAL A 865 -16.38 -6.88 -23.57
C VAL A 865 -15.19 -6.28 -22.85
N GLY A 866 -14.00 -6.80 -23.12
CA GLY A 866 -12.72 -6.20 -22.75
C GLY A 866 -12.18 -5.35 -23.90
N ALA A 867 -11.47 -4.27 -23.58
CA ALA A 867 -10.90 -3.35 -24.56
C ALA A 867 -9.58 -2.78 -24.05
N MET A 868 -8.59 -2.73 -24.92
CA MET A 868 -7.27 -2.18 -24.62
C MET A 868 -6.78 -1.37 -25.81
N ARG A 869 -6.46 -0.11 -25.56
CA ARG A 869 -5.54 0.65 -26.40
C ARG A 869 -4.14 0.39 -25.88
N TYR A 870 -3.26 -0.04 -26.77
CA TYR A 870 -1.87 -0.29 -26.41
C TYR A 870 -0.95 0.61 -27.22
N THR A 871 0.03 1.14 -26.51
CA THR A 871 1.25 1.68 -27.08
C THR A 871 2.39 1.02 -26.31
N ASN A 872 3.37 0.45 -27.00
CA ASN A 872 4.52 -0.17 -26.34
C ASN A 872 5.17 0.84 -25.38
N PRO A 873 5.16 0.60 -24.05
CA PRO A 873 5.53 1.62 -23.07
C PRO A 873 7.03 1.97 -23.10
N ARG A 874 7.87 1.07 -23.63
CA ARG A 874 9.33 1.22 -23.69
C ARG A 874 9.76 1.84 -25.01
N THR A 875 9.33 1.29 -26.13
CA THR A 875 9.80 1.69 -27.46
C THR A 875 8.93 2.74 -28.14
N ARG A 876 7.64 2.81 -27.76
CA ARG A 876 6.60 3.60 -28.46
C ARG A 876 6.45 3.25 -29.94
N SER A 877 7.03 2.14 -30.40
CA SER A 877 7.09 1.80 -31.82
C SER A 877 5.83 1.13 -32.33
N LEU A 878 5.16 0.35 -31.48
CA LEU A 878 3.95 -0.40 -31.80
C LEU A 878 2.73 0.21 -31.10
N HIS A 879 1.65 0.38 -31.87
CA HIS A 879 0.33 0.78 -31.40
C HIS A 879 -0.75 -0.14 -31.97
N TRP A 880 -1.79 -0.39 -31.18
CA TRP A 880 -3.02 -1.04 -31.66
C TRP A 880 -4.20 -0.76 -30.74
N GLN A 881 -5.40 -1.03 -31.24
CA GLN A 881 -6.64 -1.12 -30.47
C GLN A 881 -7.16 -2.55 -30.57
N LYS A 882 -7.43 -3.19 -29.44
CA LYS A 882 -7.89 -4.58 -29.39
C LYS A 882 -9.06 -4.71 -28.43
N SER A 883 -10.07 -5.48 -28.84
CA SER A 883 -11.26 -5.76 -28.04
C SER A 883 -11.60 -7.24 -28.09
N TRP A 884 -12.04 -7.76 -26.94
CA TRP A 884 -12.42 -9.16 -26.72
C TRP A 884 -13.88 -9.20 -26.28
N PHE A 885 -14.74 -9.74 -27.13
CA PHE A 885 -16.17 -9.90 -26.86
C PHE A 885 -16.42 -11.32 -26.39
N PHE A 886 -16.80 -11.49 -25.12
CA PHE A 886 -17.23 -12.74 -24.53
C PHE A 886 -18.74 -12.82 -24.64
N LEU A 887 -19.25 -13.77 -25.43
CA LEU A 887 -20.66 -13.89 -25.81
C LEU A 887 -21.31 -15.08 -25.10
N ASP A 888 -22.62 -15.21 -25.31
CA ASP A 888 -23.37 -16.39 -24.91
C ASP A 888 -22.83 -17.66 -25.61
N ASP A 889 -23.20 -18.83 -25.08
CA ASP A 889 -22.74 -20.14 -25.56
C ASP A 889 -21.21 -20.34 -25.58
N ASP A 890 -20.47 -19.65 -24.71
CA ASP A 890 -18.99 -19.73 -24.64
C ASP A 890 -18.34 -19.47 -26.02
N VAL A 891 -18.77 -18.41 -26.70
CA VAL A 891 -18.15 -17.92 -27.94
C VAL A 891 -17.42 -16.61 -27.65
N GLN A 892 -16.23 -16.44 -28.23
CA GLN A 892 -15.46 -15.20 -28.07
C GLN A 892 -15.12 -14.61 -29.43
N VAL A 893 -15.13 -13.29 -29.56
CA VAL A 893 -14.70 -12.59 -30.77
C VAL A 893 -13.59 -11.63 -30.42
N VAL A 894 -12.49 -11.67 -31.16
CA VAL A 894 -11.38 -10.74 -30.98
C VAL A 894 -11.27 -9.87 -32.22
N LEU A 895 -11.28 -8.57 -32.00
CA LEU A 895 -11.07 -7.56 -33.04
C LEU A 895 -9.79 -6.78 -32.73
N VAL A 896 -8.94 -6.62 -33.75
CA VAL A 896 -7.73 -5.79 -33.69
C VAL A 896 -7.83 -4.74 -34.80
N SER A 897 -7.61 -3.48 -34.47
CA SER A 897 -7.66 -2.35 -35.40
C SER A 897 -6.62 -1.29 -35.07
N ASN A 898 -6.54 -0.27 -35.93
CA ASN A 898 -5.68 0.91 -35.74
C ASN A 898 -4.22 0.54 -35.42
N ILE A 899 -3.70 -0.43 -36.15
CA ILE A 899 -2.37 -1.00 -35.94
C ILE A 899 -1.35 -0.12 -36.65
N SER A 900 -0.29 0.26 -35.94
CA SER A 900 0.88 0.88 -36.54
C SER A 900 2.15 0.37 -35.87
N SER A 901 3.18 0.12 -36.68
CA SER A 901 4.53 -0.19 -36.20
C SER A 901 5.54 0.64 -36.98
N THR A 902 6.52 1.21 -36.27
CA THR A 902 7.68 1.87 -36.88
C THR A 902 8.90 0.94 -37.02
N THR A 903 8.76 -0.32 -36.64
CA THR A 903 9.82 -1.34 -36.75
C THR A 903 9.70 -2.12 -38.06
N ASN A 904 10.78 -2.81 -38.45
CA ASN A 904 10.78 -3.72 -39.59
C ASN A 904 10.33 -5.15 -39.21
N ALA A 905 9.99 -5.39 -37.94
CA ALA A 905 9.56 -6.69 -37.47
C ALA A 905 8.12 -6.98 -37.90
N SER A 906 7.79 -8.26 -38.10
CA SER A 906 6.44 -8.70 -38.42
C SER A 906 5.52 -8.43 -37.22
N VAL A 907 4.40 -7.73 -37.46
CA VAL A 907 3.33 -7.64 -36.47
C VAL A 907 2.49 -8.91 -36.53
N ILE A 908 2.35 -9.54 -35.39
CA ILE A 908 1.62 -10.79 -35.21
C ILE A 908 0.54 -10.64 -34.14
N SER A 909 -0.57 -11.36 -34.31
CA SER A 909 -1.54 -11.62 -33.25
C SER A 909 -1.49 -13.09 -32.87
N VAL A 910 -1.14 -13.38 -31.62
CA VAL A 910 -0.98 -14.76 -31.14
C VAL A 910 -2.36 -15.34 -30.80
N LEU A 911 -2.66 -16.52 -31.34
CA LEU A 911 -3.89 -17.24 -31.02
C LEU A 911 -3.74 -18.01 -29.71
N ASP A 912 -2.67 -18.82 -29.60
CA ASP A 912 -2.35 -19.59 -28.41
C ASP A 912 -0.90 -20.09 -28.44
N GLN A 913 -0.37 -20.43 -27.26
CA GLN A 913 0.86 -21.19 -27.05
C GLN A 913 0.72 -21.99 -25.76
N ARG A 914 0.62 -23.31 -25.87
CA ARG A 914 0.24 -24.23 -24.79
C ARG A 914 0.83 -25.62 -25.00
N LEU A 915 0.68 -26.50 -24.00
CA LEU A 915 0.96 -27.92 -24.18
C LEU A 915 0.14 -28.47 -25.35
N HIS A 916 0.82 -29.19 -26.25
CA HIS A 916 0.20 -29.90 -27.36
C HIS A 916 -0.65 -31.05 -26.83
N ASN A 917 -1.88 -31.18 -27.34
CA ASN A 917 -2.83 -32.21 -26.91
C ASN A 917 -3.75 -32.63 -28.06
N GLY A 918 -3.46 -33.80 -28.63
CA GLY A 918 -4.27 -34.41 -29.69
C GLY A 918 -4.07 -33.72 -31.05
N PRO A 919 -5.03 -33.89 -31.98
CA PRO A 919 -4.82 -33.46 -33.35
C PRO A 919 -4.91 -31.94 -33.53
N VAL A 920 -4.19 -31.45 -34.53
CA VAL A 920 -4.28 -30.08 -35.04
C VAL A 920 -5.00 -30.11 -36.39
N MET A 921 -6.17 -29.46 -36.45
CA MET A 921 -7.02 -29.42 -37.62
C MET A 921 -6.98 -28.02 -38.25
N ILE A 922 -6.58 -27.92 -39.51
CA ILE A 922 -6.65 -26.66 -40.29
C ILE A 922 -7.58 -26.92 -41.47
N ASP A 923 -8.64 -26.13 -41.60
CA ASP A 923 -9.65 -26.29 -42.66
C ASP A 923 -10.13 -27.74 -42.83
N GLN A 924 -10.43 -28.34 -41.67
CA GLN A 924 -10.87 -29.74 -41.53
C GLN A 924 -9.85 -30.80 -41.94
N LYS A 925 -8.62 -30.41 -42.28
CA LYS A 925 -7.51 -31.31 -42.56
C LYS A 925 -6.65 -31.49 -41.32
N ASP A 926 -6.40 -32.74 -40.95
CA ASP A 926 -5.43 -33.08 -39.92
C ASP A 926 -4.02 -32.79 -40.44
N VAL A 927 -3.28 -31.94 -39.72
CA VAL A 927 -1.89 -31.57 -40.02
C VAL A 927 -0.94 -32.00 -38.89
N THR A 928 -1.36 -32.93 -38.03
CA THR A 928 -0.64 -33.36 -36.83
C THR A 928 0.62 -34.14 -37.19
N THR A 929 1.77 -33.48 -37.09
CA THR A 929 3.14 -34.03 -37.01
C THR A 929 3.99 -32.93 -36.34
N PRO A 930 5.25 -33.16 -35.90
CA PRO A 930 6.17 -32.04 -35.70
C PRO A 930 6.18 -31.22 -37.00
N PHE A 931 5.52 -30.08 -36.97
CA PHE A 931 5.06 -29.39 -38.16
C PHE A 931 5.20 -27.90 -37.93
N ALA A 932 5.80 -27.23 -38.90
CA ALA A 932 5.80 -25.78 -38.98
C ALA A 932 5.19 -25.41 -40.34
N SER A 933 3.95 -24.93 -40.34
CA SER A 933 3.41 -24.20 -41.48
C SER A 933 3.54 -22.72 -41.24
N GLN A 934 4.00 -21.99 -42.26
CA GLN A 934 3.95 -20.54 -42.31
C GLN A 934 3.22 -20.12 -43.57
N GLY A 935 2.45 -19.03 -43.52
CA GLY A 935 1.96 -18.37 -44.72
C GLY A 935 0.63 -18.88 -45.28
N ALA A 936 -0.09 -19.79 -44.60
CA ALA A 936 -1.33 -20.35 -45.14
C ALA A 936 -2.53 -19.44 -44.85
N ARG A 937 -3.33 -19.10 -45.87
CA ARG A 937 -4.67 -18.55 -45.65
C ARG A 937 -5.59 -19.70 -45.28
N SER A 938 -6.24 -19.61 -44.12
CA SER A 938 -7.11 -20.65 -43.59
C SER A 938 -8.42 -20.04 -43.10
N GLN A 939 -9.50 -20.81 -43.13
CA GLN A 939 -10.82 -20.40 -42.61
C GLN A 939 -11.03 -20.84 -41.15
N SER A 940 -10.34 -21.90 -40.73
CA SER A 940 -10.49 -22.48 -39.39
C SER A 940 -9.22 -23.16 -38.90
N LEU A 941 -9.08 -23.20 -37.58
CA LEU A 941 -8.07 -23.95 -36.84
C LEU A 941 -8.74 -24.58 -35.63
N TRP A 942 -8.37 -25.81 -35.27
CA TRP A 942 -8.80 -26.43 -34.01
C TRP A 942 -7.67 -27.24 -33.40
N HIS A 943 -7.50 -27.12 -32.09
CA HIS A 943 -6.55 -27.91 -31.30
C HIS A 943 -6.97 -27.91 -29.82
N GLY A 944 -6.77 -29.03 -29.11
CA GLY A 944 -6.90 -29.07 -27.65
C GLY A 944 -8.24 -28.58 -27.10
N ASN A 945 -9.35 -28.90 -27.78
CA ASN A 945 -10.72 -28.44 -27.48
C ASN A 945 -10.93 -26.92 -27.59
N VAL A 946 -10.12 -26.23 -28.39
CA VAL A 946 -10.32 -24.82 -28.73
C VAL A 946 -10.35 -24.67 -30.24
N GLY A 947 -11.47 -24.18 -30.75
CA GLY A 947 -11.66 -23.89 -32.18
C GLY A 947 -11.53 -22.41 -32.48
N TYR A 948 -11.06 -22.09 -33.68
CA TYR A 948 -10.92 -20.74 -34.21
C TYR A 948 -11.54 -20.68 -35.59
N THR A 949 -12.28 -19.61 -35.89
CA THR A 949 -12.71 -19.28 -37.25
C THR A 949 -12.24 -17.88 -37.63
N PHE A 950 -11.95 -17.70 -38.92
CA PHE A 950 -11.34 -16.49 -39.45
C PHE A 950 -12.24 -15.83 -40.49
N PRO A 951 -13.01 -14.80 -40.11
CA PRO A 951 -13.85 -14.06 -41.06
C PRO A 951 -13.05 -13.12 -41.99
N SER A 952 -11.83 -12.72 -41.59
CA SER A 952 -10.96 -11.86 -42.42
C SER A 952 -9.96 -12.67 -43.25
N THR A 953 -9.37 -12.04 -44.28
CA THR A 953 -8.35 -12.67 -45.16
C THR A 953 -7.01 -11.92 -45.20
N ASN A 954 -6.88 -10.82 -44.43
CA ASN A 954 -5.70 -9.94 -44.38
C ASN A 954 -4.61 -10.45 -43.43
N PHE A 955 -4.37 -11.75 -43.42
CA PHE A 955 -3.36 -12.37 -42.60
C PHE A 955 -2.88 -13.68 -43.23
N SER A 956 -1.76 -14.18 -42.72
CA SER A 956 -1.37 -15.57 -42.90
C SER A 956 -1.27 -16.30 -41.55
N LEU A 957 -1.79 -17.53 -41.51
CA LEU A 957 -1.74 -18.39 -40.33
C LEU A 957 -0.38 -19.10 -40.26
N SER A 958 0.23 -19.06 -39.08
CA SER A 958 1.41 -19.85 -38.74
C SER A 958 1.09 -20.77 -37.56
N VAL A 959 1.59 -22.01 -37.64
CA VAL A 959 1.41 -23.03 -36.61
C VAL A 959 2.73 -23.77 -36.41
N GLN A 960 3.10 -24.00 -35.15
CA GLN A 960 4.23 -24.82 -34.74
C GLN A 960 3.78 -25.87 -33.73
N VAL A 961 4.22 -27.11 -33.94
CA VAL A 961 4.02 -28.22 -33.01
C VAL A 961 5.35 -28.94 -32.79
N GLY A 962 5.68 -29.25 -31.54
CA GLY A 962 6.78 -30.15 -31.23
C GLY A 962 7.48 -29.87 -29.89
N PRO A 963 8.46 -30.72 -29.54
CA PRO A 963 9.19 -30.61 -28.29
C PRO A 963 10.04 -29.34 -28.21
N LYS A 964 9.98 -28.66 -27.08
CA LYS A 964 10.82 -27.51 -26.71
C LYS A 964 11.47 -27.77 -25.36
N THR A 965 12.76 -27.52 -25.26
CA THR A 965 13.53 -27.68 -24.02
C THR A 965 13.81 -26.31 -23.41
N GLY A 966 13.47 -26.16 -22.14
CA GLY A 966 13.62 -24.93 -21.37
C GLY A 966 14.48 -25.12 -20.13
N ASN A 967 15.09 -24.04 -19.64
CA ASN A 967 15.85 -24.05 -18.39
C ASN A 967 15.24 -23.05 -17.40
N TRP A 968 14.72 -23.56 -16.28
CA TRP A 968 14.14 -22.73 -15.21
C TRP A 968 15.15 -21.74 -14.62
N SER A 969 16.43 -22.10 -14.53
CA SER A 969 17.47 -21.21 -14.02
C SER A 969 17.74 -20.02 -14.95
N ALA A 970 17.26 -20.05 -16.19
CA ALA A 970 17.36 -18.91 -17.12
C ALA A 970 16.28 -17.85 -16.87
N ILE A 971 15.21 -18.21 -16.16
CA ILE A 971 14.08 -17.32 -15.88
C ILE A 971 13.82 -17.11 -14.38
N GLY A 972 14.54 -17.80 -13.49
CA GLY A 972 14.37 -17.70 -12.05
C GLY A 972 15.46 -18.43 -11.27
N THR A 973 15.17 -18.75 -10.01
CA THR A 973 16.11 -19.39 -9.08
C THR A 973 15.77 -20.86 -8.79
N SER A 974 14.85 -21.46 -9.55
CA SER A 974 14.52 -22.88 -9.40
C SER A 974 15.73 -23.76 -9.73
N ALA A 975 15.92 -24.80 -8.92
CA ALA A 975 16.96 -25.82 -9.10
C ALA A 975 16.45 -27.05 -9.87
N GLN A 976 15.20 -27.05 -10.34
CA GLN A 976 14.67 -28.14 -11.16
C GLN A 976 15.47 -28.27 -12.47
N PRO A 977 15.69 -29.51 -12.95
CA PRO A 977 16.41 -29.73 -14.19
C PRO A 977 15.69 -29.09 -15.39
N PRO A 978 16.41 -28.79 -16.48
CA PRO A 978 15.78 -28.38 -17.74
C PRO A 978 14.67 -29.36 -18.14
N ASN A 979 13.49 -28.83 -18.46
CA ASN A 979 12.34 -29.64 -18.86
C ASN A 979 12.16 -29.60 -20.38
N THR A 980 11.67 -30.70 -20.94
CA THR A 980 11.24 -30.74 -22.34
C THR A 980 9.73 -30.95 -22.36
N VAL A 981 9.03 -30.02 -23.00
CA VAL A 981 7.57 -30.01 -23.12
C VAL A 981 7.18 -30.01 -24.60
N ASP A 982 6.13 -30.74 -24.95
CA ASP A 982 5.58 -30.71 -26.31
C ASP A 982 4.62 -29.53 -26.44
N LEU A 983 4.96 -28.55 -27.28
CA LEU A 983 4.19 -27.31 -27.39
C LEU A 983 3.44 -27.22 -28.72
N PHE A 984 2.24 -26.67 -28.66
CA PHE A 984 1.49 -26.11 -29.77
C PHE A 984 1.54 -24.58 -29.68
N ALA A 985 1.87 -23.91 -30.78
CA ALA A 985 1.79 -22.46 -30.91
C ALA A 985 1.15 -22.07 -32.24
N ALA A 986 0.25 -21.09 -32.23
CA ALA A 986 -0.38 -20.57 -33.44
C ALA A 986 -0.52 -19.05 -33.38
N TRP A 987 -0.28 -18.37 -34.50
CA TRP A 987 -0.39 -16.91 -34.61
C TRP A 987 -0.74 -16.49 -36.04
N LEU A 988 -1.28 -15.27 -36.14
CA LEU A 988 -1.68 -14.64 -37.38
C LEU A 988 -0.70 -13.51 -37.69
N VAL A 989 -0.04 -13.57 -38.84
CA VAL A 989 0.83 -12.50 -39.35
C VAL A 989 -0.03 -11.48 -40.10
N HIS A 990 0.03 -10.21 -39.72
CA HIS A 990 -0.79 -9.16 -40.34
C HIS A 990 -0.28 -8.81 -41.74
N GLU A 991 -1.17 -8.86 -42.74
CA GLU A 991 -0.83 -8.60 -44.15
C GLU A 991 -1.84 -7.66 -44.82
N PRO A 992 -1.48 -6.37 -45.06
CA PRO A 992 -0.26 -5.68 -44.58
C PRO A 992 -0.23 -5.51 -43.04
N THR A 993 0.92 -5.11 -42.49
CA THR A 993 1.15 -4.89 -41.04
C THR A 993 0.06 -4.04 -40.35
N THR A 994 -0.52 -3.08 -41.07
CA THR A 994 -1.54 -2.15 -40.54
C THR A 994 -2.97 -2.67 -40.67
N ALA A 995 -3.19 -3.86 -41.25
CA ALA A 995 -4.51 -4.40 -41.52
C ALA A 995 -5.24 -4.78 -40.23
N SER A 996 -6.49 -4.31 -40.11
CA SER A 996 -7.42 -4.79 -39.10
C SER A 996 -7.64 -6.30 -39.24
N LEU A 997 -7.81 -6.96 -38.10
CA LEU A 997 -7.94 -8.41 -37.98
C LEU A 997 -9.16 -8.76 -37.12
N ALA A 998 -9.84 -9.84 -37.47
CA ALA A 998 -10.94 -10.39 -36.68
C ALA A 998 -10.86 -11.92 -36.65
N TYR A 999 -11.12 -12.52 -35.50
CA TYR A 999 -11.26 -13.97 -35.35
C TYR A 999 -12.23 -14.33 -34.23
N THR A 1000 -12.84 -15.51 -34.33
CA THR A 1000 -13.77 -16.05 -33.33
C THR A 1000 -13.17 -17.29 -32.70
N ILE A 1001 -13.31 -17.42 -31.38
CA ILE A 1001 -12.80 -18.52 -30.57
C ILE A 1001 -13.99 -19.31 -29.99
N TYR A 1002 -13.85 -20.63 -29.97
CA TYR A 1002 -14.80 -21.58 -29.40
C TYR A 1002 -14.10 -22.42 -28.33
N PRO A 1003 -13.94 -21.89 -27.10
CA PRO A 1003 -13.40 -22.63 -25.96
C PRO A 1003 -14.18 -23.90 -25.62
N GLY A 1004 -13.50 -24.86 -24.98
CA GLY A 1004 -14.13 -26.03 -24.37
C GLY A 1004 -14.96 -26.89 -25.33
N THR A 1005 -14.66 -26.85 -26.63
CA THR A 1005 -15.48 -27.45 -27.68
C THR A 1005 -14.68 -28.52 -28.41
N ASP A 1006 -15.11 -29.78 -28.33
CA ASP A 1006 -14.50 -30.88 -29.09
C ASP A 1006 -14.62 -30.64 -30.62
N TYR A 1007 -13.79 -31.32 -31.42
CA TYR A 1007 -13.71 -31.06 -32.85
C TYR A 1007 -15.06 -31.23 -33.60
N LYS A 1008 -15.83 -32.28 -33.28
CA LYS A 1008 -17.11 -32.55 -33.95
C LYS A 1008 -18.14 -31.47 -33.59
N THR A 1009 -18.18 -31.10 -32.31
CA THR A 1009 -19.04 -30.02 -31.81
C THR A 1009 -18.60 -28.69 -32.42
N PHE A 1010 -17.30 -28.44 -32.60
CA PHE A 1010 -16.77 -27.21 -33.20
C PHE A 1010 -17.26 -27.01 -34.64
N ILE A 1011 -17.20 -28.03 -35.49
CA ILE A 1011 -17.72 -27.93 -36.87
C ILE A 1011 -19.21 -27.59 -36.88
N THR A 1012 -19.99 -28.20 -35.99
CA THR A 1012 -21.44 -27.97 -35.92
C THR A 1012 -21.78 -26.62 -35.30
N LYS A 1013 -21.06 -26.21 -34.26
CA LYS A 1013 -21.27 -24.97 -33.51
C LYS A 1013 -20.86 -23.76 -34.34
N SER A 1014 -19.65 -23.79 -34.93
CA SER A 1014 -19.15 -22.68 -35.75
C SER A 1014 -20.01 -22.40 -36.98
N SER A 1015 -20.53 -23.43 -37.65
CA SER A 1015 -21.44 -23.27 -38.80
C SER A 1015 -22.83 -22.73 -38.44
N LYS A 1016 -23.26 -22.88 -37.17
CA LYS A 1016 -24.53 -22.35 -36.66
C LYS A 1016 -24.41 -20.97 -36.03
N SER A 1017 -23.23 -20.58 -35.55
CA SER A 1017 -23.00 -19.27 -34.96
C SER A 1017 -23.23 -18.15 -35.98
N GLN A 1018 -24.15 -17.23 -35.67
CA GLN A 1018 -24.47 -16.08 -36.52
C GLN A 1018 -23.88 -14.79 -35.92
N ILE A 1019 -22.55 -14.73 -35.91
CA ILE A 1019 -21.78 -13.60 -35.40
C ILE A 1019 -21.40 -12.68 -36.55
N GLN A 1020 -21.74 -11.39 -36.44
CA GLN A 1020 -21.40 -10.38 -37.43
C GLN A 1020 -20.39 -9.40 -36.83
N VAL A 1021 -19.26 -9.20 -37.50
CA VAL A 1021 -18.37 -8.06 -37.23
C VAL A 1021 -18.96 -6.84 -37.92
N VAL A 1022 -19.53 -5.93 -37.13
CA VAL A 1022 -20.28 -4.77 -37.65
C VAL A 1022 -19.33 -3.64 -38.01
N GLN A 1023 -18.31 -3.39 -37.18
CA GLN A 1023 -17.30 -2.37 -37.40
C GLN A 1023 -16.00 -2.75 -36.68
N ASN A 1024 -14.85 -2.47 -37.30
CA ASN A 1024 -13.53 -2.73 -36.71
C ASN A 1024 -12.46 -1.75 -37.23
N ASP A 1025 -12.51 -0.52 -36.73
CA ASP A 1025 -11.61 0.57 -37.10
C ASP A 1025 -11.11 1.33 -35.86
N GLY A 1026 -10.44 2.48 -36.06
CA GLY A 1026 -9.90 3.29 -34.96
C GLY A 1026 -10.93 4.11 -34.17
N LEU A 1027 -12.22 4.08 -34.57
CA LEU A 1027 -13.32 4.78 -33.92
C LEU A 1027 -14.22 3.81 -33.15
N VAL A 1028 -14.55 2.66 -33.75
CA VAL A 1028 -15.45 1.66 -33.17
C VAL A 1028 -14.99 0.22 -33.45
N SER A 1029 -15.09 -0.63 -32.43
CA SER A 1029 -15.08 -2.09 -32.56
C SER A 1029 -16.44 -2.63 -32.13
N ALA A 1030 -17.16 -3.34 -33.00
CA ALA A 1030 -18.53 -3.76 -32.74
C ALA A 1030 -18.87 -5.15 -33.33
N VAL A 1031 -19.59 -5.94 -32.55
CA VAL A 1031 -20.07 -7.27 -32.94
C VAL A 1031 -21.56 -7.42 -32.65
N PHE A 1032 -22.23 -8.21 -33.48
CA PHE A 1032 -23.62 -8.60 -33.28
C PHE A 1032 -23.74 -10.12 -33.22
N ASP A 1033 -24.18 -10.63 -32.08
CA ASP A 1033 -24.64 -12.00 -31.95
C ASP A 1033 -26.13 -12.06 -32.28
N SER A 1034 -26.41 -12.47 -33.51
CA SER A 1034 -27.79 -12.56 -34.01
C SER A 1034 -28.55 -13.69 -33.32
N THR A 1035 -27.87 -14.78 -32.97
CA THR A 1035 -28.47 -15.94 -32.31
C THR A 1035 -29.02 -15.55 -30.94
N ASN A 1036 -28.24 -14.79 -30.17
CA ASN A 1036 -28.59 -14.43 -28.79
C ASN A 1036 -29.13 -13.00 -28.64
N SER A 1037 -29.30 -12.28 -29.75
CA SER A 1037 -29.83 -10.91 -29.78
C SER A 1037 -29.00 -9.94 -28.92
N LYS A 1038 -27.67 -10.03 -29.04
CA LYS A 1038 -26.72 -9.20 -28.29
C LYS A 1038 -25.91 -8.32 -29.24
N ALA A 1039 -25.97 -7.01 -29.03
CA ALA A 1039 -25.12 -6.03 -29.70
C ALA A 1039 -24.05 -5.53 -28.72
N MET A 1040 -22.78 -5.59 -29.10
CA MET A 1040 -21.69 -5.06 -28.27
C MET A 1040 -20.84 -4.10 -29.08
N ALA A 1041 -20.38 -3.02 -28.45
CA ALA A 1041 -19.54 -2.02 -29.09
C ALA A 1041 -18.55 -1.39 -28.10
N VAL A 1042 -17.36 -1.07 -28.61
CA VAL A 1042 -16.36 -0.24 -27.96
C VAL A 1042 -16.23 1.05 -28.78
N PHE A 1043 -16.44 2.19 -28.14
CA PHE A 1043 -16.29 3.51 -28.73
C PHE A 1043 -14.97 4.12 -28.25
N TRP A 1044 -13.98 4.17 -29.14
CA TRP A 1044 -12.60 4.51 -28.80
C TRP A 1044 -12.34 6.02 -28.66
N ALA A 1045 -13.14 6.84 -29.34
CA ALA A 1045 -12.92 8.28 -29.40
C ALA A 1045 -13.51 9.01 -28.17
N PRO A 1046 -12.81 10.04 -27.62
CA PRO A 1046 -13.33 10.88 -26.55
C PRO A 1046 -14.65 11.59 -26.86
N SER A 1047 -14.95 11.83 -28.15
CA SER A 1047 -16.22 12.38 -28.61
C SER A 1047 -17.36 11.35 -28.66
N GLY A 1048 -17.07 10.08 -28.36
CA GLY A 1048 -17.95 8.96 -28.64
C GLY A 1048 -18.02 8.62 -30.12
N GLY A 1049 -19.11 8.00 -30.53
CA GLY A 1049 -19.33 7.58 -31.91
C GLY A 1049 -20.72 6.99 -32.10
N SER A 1050 -20.95 6.36 -33.25
CA SER A 1050 -22.22 5.71 -33.56
C SER A 1050 -21.99 4.47 -34.41
N VAL A 1051 -22.75 3.41 -34.16
CA VAL A 1051 -22.73 2.17 -34.94
C VAL A 1051 -24.14 1.62 -35.10
N THR A 1052 -24.46 1.08 -36.28
CA THR A 1052 -25.78 0.54 -36.60
C THR A 1052 -25.74 -0.96 -36.76
N PHE A 1053 -26.54 -1.66 -35.96
CA PHE A 1053 -26.76 -3.09 -35.99
C PHE A 1053 -27.99 -3.40 -36.84
N ALA A 1054 -27.88 -4.29 -37.82
CA ALA A 1054 -28.95 -4.66 -38.74
C ALA A 1054 -29.38 -6.13 -38.55
N PRO A 1055 -30.16 -6.46 -37.50
CA PRO A 1055 -30.56 -7.84 -37.18
C PRO A 1055 -31.59 -8.46 -38.13
N GLY A 1056 -32.01 -7.76 -39.20
CA GLY A 1056 -33.07 -8.19 -40.13
C GLY A 1056 -34.49 -7.98 -39.58
N SER A 1057 -34.78 -8.44 -38.36
CA SER A 1057 -36.03 -8.17 -37.63
C SER A 1057 -35.80 -8.36 -36.11
N PRO A 1058 -36.21 -7.41 -35.23
CA PRO A 1058 -36.87 -6.14 -35.53
C PRO A 1058 -35.95 -5.14 -36.27
N SER A 1059 -36.45 -3.97 -36.68
CA SER A 1059 -35.70 -2.98 -37.47
C SER A 1059 -34.32 -2.63 -36.88
N ALA A 1060 -33.39 -2.23 -37.76
CA ALA A 1060 -32.02 -1.83 -37.40
C ALA A 1060 -31.97 -0.91 -36.17
N VAL A 1061 -30.96 -1.12 -35.32
CA VAL A 1061 -30.74 -0.32 -34.11
C VAL A 1061 -29.38 0.35 -34.20
N THR A 1062 -29.39 1.67 -34.12
CA THR A 1062 -28.17 2.49 -33.99
C THR A 1062 -27.91 2.78 -32.52
N ILE A 1063 -26.70 2.49 -32.06
CA ILE A 1063 -26.18 2.88 -30.74
C ILE A 1063 -25.20 4.02 -30.95
N SER A 1064 -25.41 5.14 -30.25
CA SER A 1064 -24.47 6.27 -30.24
C SER A 1064 -24.11 6.66 -28.81
N THR A 1065 -22.86 7.07 -28.60
CA THR A 1065 -22.37 7.60 -27.34
C THR A 1065 -21.76 8.99 -27.55
N ASN A 1066 -21.70 9.80 -26.49
CA ASN A 1066 -21.02 11.11 -26.52
C ASN A 1066 -19.64 11.10 -25.83
N GLY A 1067 -19.09 9.91 -25.58
CA GLY A 1067 -17.83 9.69 -24.89
C GLY A 1067 -17.31 8.27 -25.10
N THR A 1068 -16.10 8.02 -24.58
CA THR A 1068 -15.50 6.68 -24.54
C THR A 1068 -16.41 5.72 -23.78
N ALA A 1069 -16.63 4.53 -24.34
CA ALA A 1069 -17.52 3.56 -23.71
C ALA A 1069 -17.26 2.14 -24.19
N ALA A 1070 -17.45 1.18 -23.29
CA ALA A 1070 -17.72 -0.22 -23.61
C ALA A 1070 -19.21 -0.49 -23.36
N VAL A 1071 -19.94 -0.99 -24.35
CA VAL A 1071 -21.40 -1.12 -24.33
C VAL A 1071 -21.82 -2.54 -24.68
N ILE A 1072 -22.73 -3.09 -23.88
CA ILE A 1072 -23.48 -4.31 -24.15
C ILE A 1072 -24.96 -3.92 -24.21
N PHE A 1073 -25.64 -4.29 -25.29
CA PHE A 1073 -27.06 -4.08 -25.45
C PHE A 1073 -27.76 -5.40 -25.75
N ASP A 1074 -28.60 -5.84 -24.81
CA ASP A 1074 -29.54 -6.94 -25.05
C ASP A 1074 -30.77 -6.37 -25.78
N THR A 1075 -30.88 -6.66 -27.07
CA THR A 1075 -31.95 -6.10 -27.90
C THR A 1075 -33.32 -6.68 -27.56
N LYS A 1076 -33.36 -7.86 -26.93
CA LYS A 1076 -34.60 -8.56 -26.53
C LYS A 1076 -35.06 -8.14 -25.14
N ALA A 1077 -34.17 -8.20 -24.15
CA ALA A 1077 -34.44 -7.76 -22.78
C ALA A 1077 -34.49 -6.23 -22.64
N ARG A 1078 -34.01 -5.50 -23.65
CA ARG A 1078 -33.96 -4.03 -23.69
C ARG A 1078 -33.16 -3.47 -22.50
N VAL A 1079 -32.00 -4.07 -22.23
CA VAL A 1079 -31.06 -3.64 -21.18
C VAL A 1079 -29.75 -3.20 -21.81
N VAL A 1080 -29.28 -2.02 -21.43
CA VAL A 1080 -27.94 -1.52 -21.77
C VAL A 1080 -27.05 -1.63 -20.55
N THR A 1081 -25.92 -2.31 -20.70
CA THR A 1081 -24.83 -2.31 -19.73
C THR A 1081 -23.66 -1.53 -20.31
N VAL A 1082 -23.09 -0.60 -19.53
CA VAL A 1082 -22.04 0.28 -20.01
C VAL A 1082 -20.99 0.55 -18.94
N SER A 1083 -19.74 0.71 -19.36
CA SER A 1083 -18.65 1.22 -18.54
C SER A 1083 -17.81 2.24 -19.33
N ASP A 1084 -16.99 3.00 -18.61
CA ASP A 1084 -15.92 3.82 -19.20
C ASP A 1084 -14.55 3.21 -18.88
N PRO A 1085 -13.92 2.51 -19.84
CA PRO A 1085 -12.58 1.95 -19.67
C PRO A 1085 -11.50 2.99 -19.31
N THR A 1086 -11.74 4.29 -19.53
CA THR A 1086 -10.74 5.32 -19.18
C THR A 1086 -10.71 5.68 -17.70
N HIS A 1087 -11.80 5.41 -16.97
CA HIS A 1087 -12.05 5.85 -15.59
C HIS A 1087 -12.16 7.39 -15.42
N LEU A 1088 -12.32 8.13 -16.52
CA LEU A 1088 -12.30 9.60 -16.53
C LEU A 1088 -13.69 10.22 -16.57
N LEU A 1089 -14.68 9.51 -17.12
CA LEU A 1089 -16.04 10.02 -17.28
C LEU A 1089 -16.85 9.81 -16.00
N THR A 1090 -17.62 10.82 -15.62
CA THR A 1090 -18.60 10.75 -14.50
C THR A 1090 -20.02 10.53 -14.98
N ALA A 1091 -20.27 10.78 -16.27
CA ALA A 1091 -21.55 10.56 -16.92
C ALA A 1091 -21.34 10.29 -18.41
N LEU A 1092 -22.25 9.53 -19.00
CA LEU A 1092 -22.26 9.18 -20.41
C LEU A 1092 -23.71 9.25 -20.91
N SER A 1093 -23.91 9.75 -22.13
CA SER A 1093 -25.19 9.62 -22.81
C SER A 1093 -25.12 8.51 -23.85
N VAL A 1094 -26.01 7.53 -23.74
CA VAL A 1094 -26.20 6.47 -24.72
C VAL A 1094 -27.52 6.73 -25.44
N THR A 1095 -27.48 6.85 -26.76
CA THR A 1095 -28.67 7.05 -27.60
C THR A 1095 -28.91 5.78 -28.41
N LEU A 1096 -30.14 5.28 -28.35
CA LEU A 1096 -30.60 4.13 -29.11
C LEU A 1096 -31.66 4.59 -30.09
N THR A 1097 -31.43 4.37 -31.37
CA THR A 1097 -32.38 4.71 -32.45
C THR A 1097 -32.78 3.45 -33.17
N GLN A 1098 -34.06 3.09 -33.13
CA GLN A 1098 -34.62 1.95 -33.83
C GLN A 1098 -35.32 2.39 -35.12
N GLY A 1099 -34.98 1.78 -36.25
CA GLY A 1099 -35.49 2.09 -37.58
C GLY A 1099 -34.72 3.23 -38.28
N SER A 1100 -35.12 3.54 -39.51
CA SER A 1100 -34.49 4.57 -40.36
C SER A 1100 -35.51 5.62 -40.84
N GLY A 1101 -35.09 6.87 -40.99
CA GLY A 1101 -35.91 7.95 -41.55
C GLY A 1101 -37.03 8.44 -40.62
N LYS A 1102 -38.13 8.96 -41.20
CA LYS A 1102 -39.22 9.63 -40.45
C LYS A 1102 -39.98 8.74 -39.45
N GLY A 1103 -39.80 7.42 -39.49
CA GLY A 1103 -40.42 6.45 -38.58
C GLY A 1103 -39.50 5.94 -37.46
N SER A 1104 -38.28 6.48 -37.31
CA SER A 1104 -37.34 6.01 -36.29
C SER A 1104 -37.76 6.41 -34.89
N VAL A 1105 -37.68 5.48 -33.93
CA VAL A 1105 -37.92 5.76 -32.51
C VAL A 1105 -36.56 5.91 -31.82
N THR A 1106 -36.34 7.04 -31.16
CA THR A 1106 -35.09 7.32 -30.44
C THR A 1106 -35.31 7.40 -28.93
N LYS A 1107 -34.49 6.67 -28.18
CA LYS A 1107 -34.40 6.76 -26.72
C LYS A 1107 -33.00 7.24 -26.34
N LYS A 1108 -32.92 8.29 -25.54
CA LYS A 1108 -31.67 8.77 -24.95
C LYS A 1108 -31.61 8.38 -23.47
N LEU A 1109 -30.56 7.67 -23.09
CA LEU A 1109 -30.23 7.29 -21.72
C LEU A 1109 -29.14 8.22 -21.19
N ALA A 1110 -29.35 8.74 -19.98
CA ALA A 1110 -28.34 9.51 -19.25
C ALA A 1110 -27.79 8.61 -18.15
N ILE A 1111 -26.58 8.08 -18.36
CA ILE A 1111 -25.93 7.14 -17.46
C ILE A 1111 -25.01 7.91 -16.53
N THR A 1112 -25.22 7.77 -15.22
CA THR A 1112 -24.23 8.20 -14.22
C THR A 1112 -23.23 7.07 -14.06
N LEU A 1113 -21.97 7.34 -14.41
CA LEU A 1113 -20.92 6.34 -14.26
C LEU A 1113 -20.39 6.34 -12.82
N PRO A 1114 -19.98 5.19 -12.29
CA PRO A 1114 -19.46 5.11 -10.92
C PRO A 1114 -18.14 5.88 -10.83
N GLY A 1115 -18.00 6.68 -9.77
CA GLY A 1115 -16.92 7.67 -9.68
C GLY A 1115 -15.68 7.16 -8.95
N ALA A 1116 -14.51 7.74 -9.27
CA ALA A 1116 -13.25 7.45 -8.60
C ALA A 1116 -13.29 7.70 -7.08
N SER A 1117 -14.16 8.59 -6.57
CA SER A 1117 -14.32 8.83 -5.14
C SER A 1117 -14.89 7.63 -4.36
N GLN A 1118 -15.54 6.69 -5.06
CA GLN A 1118 -16.05 5.45 -4.49
C GLN A 1118 -15.09 4.27 -4.76
N GLY A 1119 -14.01 4.48 -5.52
CA GLY A 1119 -13.15 3.40 -6.00
C GLY A 1119 -13.84 2.48 -7.01
N LEU A 1120 -14.92 2.91 -7.65
CA LEU A 1120 -15.70 2.06 -8.57
C LEU A 1120 -15.57 2.51 -10.03
N ALA A 1121 -14.67 3.46 -10.33
CA ALA A 1121 -14.46 3.92 -11.70
C ALA A 1121 -14.06 2.73 -12.59
N GLY A 1122 -14.64 2.65 -13.79
CA GLY A 1122 -14.48 1.50 -14.69
C GLY A 1122 -15.47 0.35 -14.49
N SER A 1123 -16.18 0.30 -13.34
CA SER A 1123 -17.26 -0.67 -13.15
C SER A 1123 -18.45 -0.42 -14.08
N SER A 1124 -19.23 -1.48 -14.34
CA SER A 1124 -20.36 -1.44 -15.26
C SER A 1124 -21.66 -0.98 -14.59
N VAL A 1125 -22.47 -0.23 -15.34
CA VAL A 1125 -23.83 0.18 -14.95
C VAL A 1125 -24.82 -0.36 -15.96
N SER A 1126 -25.91 -0.96 -15.47
CA SER A 1126 -26.98 -1.47 -16.31
C SER A 1126 -28.26 -0.64 -16.16
N GLN A 1127 -28.95 -0.40 -17.26
CA GLN A 1127 -30.23 0.30 -17.30
C GLN A 1127 -31.20 -0.35 -18.30
N SER A 1128 -32.41 -0.67 -17.83
CA SER A 1128 -33.54 -1.08 -18.66
C SER A 1128 -34.19 0.11 -19.37
N ILE A 1129 -34.66 -0.08 -20.59
CA ILE A 1129 -35.18 0.97 -21.50
C ILE A 1129 -36.69 1.17 -21.41
#